data_AF-A0A1H8EMZ4-F1
#
_entry.id   AF-A0A1H8EMZ4-F1
#
_cell.length_a   1.000
_cell.length_b   1.000
_cell.length_c   1.000
_cell.angle_alpha   90.00
_cell.angle_beta   90.00
_cell.angle_gamma   90.00
#
_symmetry.space_group_name_H-M   'P 1'
#
loop_
_entity.id
_entity.type
_entity.pdbx_description
1 polymer ?
#
loop_
_entity_poly.entity_id
_entity_poly.type
_entity_poly.pdbx_seq_one_letter_code
_entity_poly.pdbx_strand_id
1 'polypeptide(L)'
;MDNQTLQGVKRQSPQAPAHRSLTLCAAITSALLAFSSPWATAISFVATPQAQPTVSDAGFKHPALGFTLEQLEYARQQVRADVEPYKTYYNTLATVCCNYANINLQPTNRDATKIDTPNTPNFNNGTAQTRLINDSQGALTQSLLYYMTGQNEYRRNAMRILRTWSNMNPNGYAYYPDAHIHTGVPLFRMLLAAEIMRYTPADAAYAAYPLAWTATDTQKLKDNLIDPMERTFFASNERFMNQHVYSIVGRLAGAIFTDNRARYDETVEWLTVNASSTRPDINGGILPLIPLIDTDNPHNTAGYPFYQIQEMMRDQAHGGDNVDNLIGLLRLVTSQGTKVDPYTGKPSSAGDAVSVYKFGGNRVLMGADAYARFMLGHDTPWADTSGGTSGISEAYRGRLNQVEGISEVYNVYKYEEGVDVDTVAPYLATAAAHANGPVTPWGQASPANKDMGAEAFLTLPKALTGVPLPVNTGMLETERKSVYLNGDWTTATEGERTYGRARLTPTGATVVFHDIAYADRSKYAPVGLMVRTNAVTKLAASATVGARPWSEMTVPDTGGQWRYIVPDSANAATAGRRLGDNIIYFKFSGPEGATVDVDYVNLAAPTQLTPPRFTMPVFPETELVVQGMPYQALYTATDANAADTVVYKAVSAPPGATLDTTTGALAWTPAAHQVGVHDLVVSATDGVSISTMTARLSVQPDRQTAFAAAMGAYDTGSAYTTPSLATFKAELAPLRQAMASAPDAEFPALLKKVQEVTRKLELLNPRLASDGSLDWSKNMVTPTVLSPNAIPSLVDDDYTTTSGDLRNVVTLDFGENYRVAANAFGIRARFMFGNRSQGINVYGSNDNAGWTLLTSRETTDTGGQNFAMEVIPVLPGLENQRYRYFMVRVDHPGPPTDPAYPGISSYSELHFHGSRFDLLAPVDVGASVRMLQSGLTVNRFTQKYSGTVSITNITQQALKGPLHLRLENLTAGVTLDNATGVDDGVPYITLPAGELAPGQGVTLTTTFSNPSRAAIGYGRRLVSAKYQGDPQ
;
A
#
# COMPACT_ATOMS: atom_id res chain seq x y z
N MET A 1 -12.17 56.66 49.68
CA MET A 1 -11.60 57.79 50.44
C MET A 1 -10.23 58.04 49.85
N ASP A 2 -9.77 59.30 49.87
CA ASP A 2 -8.50 59.80 49.32
C ASP A 2 -8.25 59.54 47.80
N ASN A 3 -8.13 60.50 46.86
CA ASN A 3 -7.97 61.97 46.76
C ASN A 3 -6.60 62.38 46.17
N GLN A 4 -6.58 63.45 45.37
CA GLN A 4 -5.46 64.00 44.55
C GLN A 4 -5.05 63.10 43.36
N THR A 5 -5.14 63.47 42.07
CA THR A 5 -5.35 64.75 41.33
C THR A 5 -4.11 65.65 41.15
N LEU A 6 -3.70 65.86 39.89
CA LEU A 6 -3.29 67.12 39.19
C LEU A 6 -2.51 66.72 37.89
N GLN A 7 -2.96 67.07 36.68
CA GLN A 7 -2.64 68.29 35.89
C GLN A 7 -1.13 68.47 35.54
N GLY A 8 -0.70 68.71 34.30
CA GLY A 8 -1.40 68.89 32.99
C GLY A 8 -0.41 68.71 31.81
N VAL A 9 -0.35 69.50 30.74
CA VAL A 9 -1.04 70.74 30.31
C VAL A 9 -1.07 70.82 28.74
N LYS A 10 -1.89 71.74 28.18
CA LYS A 10 -1.98 72.20 26.77
C LYS A 10 -0.63 72.81 26.25
N ARG A 11 -0.33 73.06 24.97
CA ARG A 11 -1.02 73.21 23.64
C ARG A 11 0.08 73.17 22.52
N GLN A 12 -0.06 73.34 21.18
CA GLN A 12 -1.13 73.72 20.22
C GLN A 12 -0.79 73.18 18.77
N SER A 13 -1.65 73.48 17.79
CA SER A 13 -1.61 73.17 16.33
C SER A 13 -0.76 74.19 15.49
N PRO A 14 -0.58 74.11 14.12
CA PRO A 14 -1.57 73.61 13.12
C PRO A 14 -1.09 72.89 11.82
N GLN A 15 -2.10 72.41 11.07
CA GLN A 15 -2.16 72.17 9.60
C GLN A 15 -1.54 70.88 9.00
N ALA A 16 -1.97 70.61 7.75
CA ALA A 16 -2.10 69.30 7.07
C ALA A 16 -1.71 69.47 5.56
N PRO A 17 -1.86 68.51 4.60
CA PRO A 17 -2.67 67.28 4.62
C PRO A 17 -2.04 66.00 3.99
N ALA A 18 -2.82 64.90 4.01
CA ALA A 18 -2.81 63.71 3.13
C ALA A 18 -1.47 62.97 2.87
N HIS A 19 -1.37 61.66 3.10
CA HIS A 19 -2.05 60.64 2.28
C HIS A 19 -2.38 59.35 3.06
N ARG A 20 -3.19 58.46 2.46
CA ARG A 20 -3.56 57.16 3.05
C ARG A 20 -2.48 56.10 2.81
N SER A 21 -2.13 55.36 3.87
CA SER A 21 -1.62 54.00 3.82
C SER A 21 -2.16 53.24 5.04
N LEU A 22 -3.09 52.30 4.85
CA LEU A 22 -3.50 51.38 5.91
C LEU A 22 -2.56 50.18 5.92
N THR A 23 -1.65 50.13 6.88
CA THR A 23 -0.88 48.92 7.18
C THR A 23 -1.81 47.93 7.88
N LEU A 24 -2.41 47.00 7.12
CA LEU A 24 -3.26 45.95 7.69
C LEU A 24 -2.37 44.84 8.26
N CYS A 25 -2.01 44.95 9.54
CA CYS A 25 -1.38 43.86 10.27
C CYS A 25 -2.37 42.70 10.44
N ALA A 26 -2.34 41.75 9.51
CA ALA A 26 -3.08 40.49 9.62
C ALA A 26 -2.46 39.62 10.73
N ALA A 27 -2.94 39.80 11.96
CA ALA A 27 -2.64 38.88 13.05
C ALA A 27 -3.28 37.53 12.73
N ILE A 28 -2.46 36.51 12.45
CA ILE A 28 -2.91 35.13 12.32
C ILE A 28 -3.22 34.62 13.73
N THR A 29 -4.42 34.93 14.23
CA THR A 29 -4.95 34.31 15.44
C THR A 29 -5.25 32.85 15.11
N SER A 30 -4.42 31.94 15.60
CA SER A 30 -4.64 30.50 15.54
C SER A 30 -6.06 30.18 16.01
N ALA A 31 -6.92 29.78 15.09
CA ALA A 31 -8.32 29.48 15.38
C ALA A 31 -8.40 28.13 16.11
N LEU A 32 -8.19 28.18 17.43
CA LEU A 32 -8.54 27.11 18.36
C LEU A 32 -10.05 26.89 18.29
N LEU A 33 -10.47 26.08 17.31
CA LEU A 33 -11.79 25.49 17.22
C LEU A 33 -11.92 24.47 18.35
N ALA A 34 -12.17 24.99 19.56
CA ALA A 34 -12.70 24.23 20.66
C ALA A 34 -14.07 23.68 20.22
N PHE A 35 -14.07 22.45 19.71
CA PHE A 35 -15.30 21.71 19.41
C PHE A 35 -16.03 21.42 20.72
N SER A 36 -16.85 22.39 21.14
CA SER A 36 -17.81 22.22 22.23
C SER A 36 -18.92 21.29 21.75
N SER A 37 -18.64 19.98 21.79
CA SER A 37 -19.56 18.92 21.37
C SER A 37 -20.94 19.13 22.03
N PRO A 38 -22.02 19.36 21.26
CA PRO A 38 -23.30 19.83 21.80
C PRO A 38 -24.11 18.75 22.55
N TRP A 39 -23.46 17.68 23.00
CA TRP A 39 -24.05 16.49 23.62
C TRP A 39 -23.28 16.00 24.86
N ALA A 40 -22.53 16.89 25.54
CA ALA A 40 -21.89 16.60 26.82
C ALA A 40 -22.91 16.63 27.99
N THR A 41 -23.88 15.72 28.01
CA THR A 41 -24.68 15.46 29.22
C THR A 41 -23.77 14.91 30.31
N ALA A 42 -23.74 15.56 31.48
CA ALA A 42 -22.92 15.13 32.60
C ALA A 42 -23.19 13.65 32.96
N ILE A 43 -22.15 12.83 32.97
CA ILE A 43 -22.28 11.38 33.16
C ILE A 43 -22.67 11.11 34.62
N SER A 44 -23.86 10.53 34.80
CA SER A 44 -24.36 10.14 36.12
C SER A 44 -23.66 8.87 36.60
N PHE A 45 -22.82 9.02 37.62
CA PHE A 45 -22.24 7.92 38.37
C PHE A 45 -23.17 7.50 39.52
N VAL A 46 -23.49 6.21 39.60
CA VAL A 46 -24.24 5.61 40.70
C VAL A 46 -23.38 4.60 41.47
N ALA A 47 -23.85 4.18 42.64
CA ALA A 47 -23.11 3.28 43.53
C ALA A 47 -23.06 1.85 42.99
N THR A 48 -22.03 1.50 42.21
CA THR A 48 -21.73 0.12 41.82
C THR A 48 -21.25 -0.69 43.04
N PRO A 49 -21.82 -1.88 43.33
CA PRO A 49 -21.28 -2.78 44.34
C PRO A 49 -19.80 -3.12 44.07
N GLN A 50 -18.99 -3.20 45.12
CA GLN A 50 -17.56 -3.51 44.99
C GLN A 50 -17.37 -4.99 44.62
N ALA A 51 -16.68 -5.24 43.51
CA ALA A 51 -16.30 -6.58 43.10
C ALA A 51 -15.37 -7.25 44.12
N GLN A 52 -15.47 -8.57 44.26
CA GLN A 52 -14.73 -9.33 45.28
C GLN A 52 -13.67 -10.22 44.62
N PRO A 53 -12.41 -10.21 45.09
CA PRO A 53 -11.38 -11.09 44.58
C PRO A 53 -11.54 -12.51 45.16
N THR A 54 -11.25 -13.52 44.35
CA THR A 54 -11.17 -14.92 44.77
C THR A 54 -9.92 -15.59 44.21
N VAL A 55 -9.42 -16.61 44.89
CA VAL A 55 -8.48 -17.58 44.32
C VAL A 55 -9.17 -18.94 44.28
N SER A 56 -9.08 -19.66 43.17
CA SER A 56 -9.67 -20.99 43.01
C SER A 56 -8.77 -22.11 43.56
N ASP A 57 -9.33 -23.31 43.71
CA ASP A 57 -8.57 -24.50 44.13
C ASP A 57 -7.41 -24.87 43.16
N ALA A 58 -7.51 -24.42 41.90
CA ALA A 58 -6.46 -24.55 40.88
C ALA A 58 -5.39 -23.44 40.95
N GLY A 59 -5.54 -22.49 41.88
CA GLY A 59 -4.61 -21.38 42.12
C GLY A 59 -4.82 -20.15 41.23
N PHE A 60 -5.87 -20.09 40.42
CA PHE A 60 -6.14 -18.92 39.58
C PHE A 60 -6.77 -17.79 40.40
N LYS A 61 -6.27 -16.57 40.17
CA LYS A 61 -6.84 -15.33 40.70
C LYS A 61 -7.98 -14.89 39.81
N HIS A 62 -9.04 -14.35 40.43
CA HIS A 62 -10.18 -13.78 39.74
C HIS A 62 -10.74 -12.54 40.46
N PRO A 63 -11.15 -11.48 39.74
CA PRO A 63 -10.88 -11.25 38.32
C PRO A 63 -9.38 -10.95 38.12
N ALA A 64 -8.74 -11.69 37.22
CA ALA A 64 -7.33 -11.54 36.85
C ALA A 64 -6.98 -12.07 35.43
N LEU A 65 -7.91 -11.96 34.47
CA LEU A 65 -7.74 -12.37 33.07
C LEU A 65 -7.16 -11.23 32.19
N GLY A 66 -5.93 -10.78 32.48
CA GLY A 66 -5.26 -9.69 31.76
C GLY A 66 -5.35 -8.29 32.42
N PHE A 67 -6.07 -8.15 33.53
CA PHE A 67 -5.87 -7.06 34.49
C PHE A 67 -6.25 -7.57 35.88
N THR A 68 -5.63 -7.06 36.94
CA THR A 68 -6.05 -7.38 38.32
C THR A 68 -7.26 -6.54 38.75
N LEU A 69 -7.99 -7.01 39.77
CA LEU A 69 -9.03 -6.19 40.41
C LEU A 69 -8.51 -4.84 40.93
N GLU A 70 -7.26 -4.77 41.41
CA GLU A 70 -6.65 -3.51 41.87
C GLU A 70 -6.47 -2.52 40.71
N GLN A 71 -5.96 -2.99 39.56
CA GLN A 71 -5.81 -2.18 38.35
C GLN A 71 -7.16 -1.68 37.82
N LEU A 72 -8.17 -2.55 37.74
CA LEU A 72 -9.53 -2.17 37.32
C LEU A 72 -10.18 -1.14 38.27
N GLU A 73 -10.03 -1.33 39.59
CA GLU A 73 -10.52 -0.39 40.59
C GLU A 73 -9.77 0.95 40.54
N TYR A 74 -8.44 0.92 40.33
CA TYR A 74 -7.63 2.14 40.19
C TYR A 74 -8.03 2.94 38.94
N ALA A 75 -8.21 2.28 37.79
CA ALA A 75 -8.72 2.90 36.58
C ALA A 75 -10.11 3.52 36.81
N ARG A 76 -11.01 2.82 37.54
CA ARG A 76 -12.32 3.37 37.93
C ARG A 76 -12.20 4.64 38.77
N GLN A 77 -11.25 4.69 39.70
CA GLN A 77 -11.01 5.86 40.54
C GLN A 77 -10.49 7.04 39.72
N GLN A 78 -9.53 6.83 38.81
CA GLN A 78 -9.00 7.91 37.97
C GLN A 78 -10.04 8.43 36.97
N VAL A 79 -10.86 7.55 36.39
CA VAL A 79 -12.01 7.94 35.53
C VAL A 79 -13.03 8.78 36.30
N ARG A 80 -13.40 8.38 37.53
CA ARG A 80 -14.35 9.13 38.38
C ARG A 80 -13.78 10.43 38.92
N ALA A 81 -12.45 10.57 38.97
CA ALA A 81 -11.74 11.77 39.37
C ALA A 81 -11.40 12.72 38.19
N ASP A 82 -11.78 12.38 36.95
CA ASP A 82 -11.51 13.16 35.73
C ASP A 82 -9.99 13.32 35.44
N VAL A 83 -9.20 12.28 35.75
CA VAL A 83 -7.72 12.29 35.66
C VAL A 83 -7.20 11.64 34.38
N GLU A 84 -6.28 12.31 33.69
CA GLU A 84 -5.60 11.78 32.49
C GLU A 84 -4.56 10.69 32.83
N PRO A 85 -4.23 9.78 31.90
CA PRO A 85 -4.87 9.60 30.58
C PRO A 85 -6.20 8.82 30.65
N TYR A 86 -6.53 8.25 31.81
CA TYR A 86 -7.71 7.39 32.02
C TYR A 86 -9.02 8.05 31.60
N LYS A 87 -9.16 9.36 31.87
CA LYS A 87 -10.22 10.23 31.36
C LYS A 87 -10.38 10.16 29.85
N THR A 88 -9.32 10.42 29.09
CA THR A 88 -9.39 10.40 27.62
C THR A 88 -9.72 9.02 27.08
N TYR A 89 -9.12 7.95 27.62
CA TYR A 89 -9.50 6.57 27.26
C TYR A 89 -10.97 6.26 27.52
N TYR A 90 -11.51 6.67 28.67
CA TYR A 90 -12.93 6.50 29.01
C TYR A 90 -13.86 7.35 28.13
N ASN A 91 -13.47 8.58 27.79
CA ASN A 91 -14.24 9.42 26.87
C ASN A 91 -14.27 8.82 25.46
N THR A 92 -13.14 8.26 24.98
CA THR A 92 -13.09 7.49 23.73
C THR A 92 -14.02 6.29 23.78
N LEU A 93 -13.95 5.48 24.84
CA LEU A 93 -14.82 4.32 25.12
C LEU A 93 -16.32 4.69 25.11
N ALA A 94 -16.69 5.85 25.64
CA ALA A 94 -18.08 6.27 25.79
C ALA A 94 -18.68 6.96 24.56
N THR A 95 -17.87 7.63 23.71
CA THR A 95 -18.38 8.67 22.80
C THR A 95 -18.31 8.32 21.30
N VAL A 96 -17.32 7.54 20.85
CA VAL A 96 -16.79 7.59 19.47
C VAL A 96 -17.82 7.61 18.33
N CYS A 97 -18.81 6.71 18.29
CA CYS A 97 -20.01 6.85 17.41
C CYS A 97 -21.14 5.85 17.74
N CYS A 98 -21.66 5.88 18.97
CA CYS A 98 -23.00 5.37 19.34
C CYS A 98 -23.36 3.88 19.10
N ASN A 99 -22.42 3.00 18.71
CA ASN A 99 -22.65 1.55 18.58
C ASN A 99 -22.38 0.77 19.88
N TYR A 100 -21.13 0.41 20.20
CA TYR A 100 -20.87 -0.48 21.35
C TYR A 100 -21.13 0.18 22.72
N ALA A 101 -21.10 1.51 22.81
CA ALA A 101 -21.46 2.27 24.02
C ALA A 101 -22.97 2.53 24.17
N ASN A 102 -23.81 2.03 23.25
CA ASN A 102 -25.24 2.30 23.25
C ASN A 102 -25.94 1.68 24.47
N ILE A 103 -26.66 2.49 25.24
CA ILE A 103 -27.40 2.02 26.43
C ILE A 103 -28.51 1.01 26.08
N ASN A 104 -28.89 0.89 24.81
CA ASN A 104 -29.85 -0.08 24.29
C ASN A 104 -29.21 -1.15 23.37
N LEU A 105 -27.89 -1.37 23.44
CA LEU A 105 -27.19 -2.37 22.63
C LEU A 105 -27.84 -3.76 22.72
N GLN A 106 -27.91 -4.44 21.58
CA GLN A 106 -28.49 -5.78 21.44
C GLN A 106 -27.43 -6.72 20.82
N PRO A 107 -27.35 -8.00 21.21
CA PRO A 107 -26.40 -8.95 20.60
C PRO A 107 -26.65 -9.08 19.09
N THR A 108 -25.60 -9.02 18.28
CA THR A 108 -25.67 -9.26 16.83
C THR A 108 -25.97 -10.71 16.52
N ASN A 109 -25.60 -11.66 17.40
CA ASN A 109 -26.00 -13.05 17.24
C ASN A 109 -27.42 -13.39 17.74
N ARG A 110 -28.23 -12.45 18.24
CA ARG A 110 -29.56 -12.78 18.80
C ARG A 110 -30.56 -13.31 17.77
N ASP A 111 -31.40 -14.25 18.19
CA ASP A 111 -32.75 -14.41 17.66
C ASP A 111 -33.59 -13.17 18.08
N ALA A 112 -34.23 -12.51 17.12
CA ALA A 112 -35.02 -11.31 17.40
C ALA A 112 -36.33 -11.58 18.17
N THR A 113 -36.77 -12.85 18.21
CA THR A 113 -38.03 -13.30 18.83
C THR A 113 -37.87 -13.91 20.22
N LYS A 114 -36.62 -14.17 20.65
CA LYS A 114 -36.32 -14.88 21.91
C LYS A 114 -35.26 -14.17 22.72
N ILE A 115 -35.36 -14.27 24.04
CA ILE A 115 -34.32 -13.80 24.95
C ILE A 115 -33.15 -14.80 24.94
N ASP A 116 -31.93 -14.28 24.99
CA ASP A 116 -30.66 -15.00 25.16
C ASP A 116 -30.44 -16.22 24.24
N THR A 117 -31.05 -16.23 23.05
CA THR A 117 -30.98 -17.33 22.09
C THR A 117 -30.18 -16.92 20.86
N PRO A 118 -29.21 -17.71 20.37
CA PRO A 118 -28.46 -17.39 19.16
C PRO A 118 -29.24 -17.73 17.88
N ASN A 119 -29.28 -16.79 16.95
CA ASN A 119 -29.77 -16.94 15.58
C ASN A 119 -28.80 -17.73 14.69
N THR A 120 -27.50 -17.65 14.97
CA THR A 120 -26.48 -18.49 14.33
C THR A 120 -25.85 -19.37 15.42
N PRO A 121 -26.50 -20.50 15.78
CA PRO A 121 -26.09 -21.37 16.88
C PRO A 121 -24.86 -22.24 16.56
N ASN A 122 -24.51 -22.38 15.29
CA ASN A 122 -23.37 -23.16 14.81
C ASN A 122 -22.22 -22.21 14.42
N PHE A 123 -20.99 -22.54 14.78
CA PHE A 123 -19.80 -21.76 14.46
C PHE A 123 -18.91 -22.51 13.47
N ASN A 124 -19.22 -22.33 12.18
CA ASN A 124 -18.56 -23.02 11.07
C ASN A 124 -18.31 -22.14 9.83
N ASN A 125 -18.43 -20.81 9.96
CA ASN A 125 -18.26 -19.87 8.85
C ASN A 125 -18.07 -18.41 9.31
N GLY A 126 -17.65 -17.55 8.39
CA GLY A 126 -17.38 -16.12 8.61
C GLY A 126 -18.55 -15.25 9.11
N THR A 127 -19.81 -15.72 9.01
CA THR A 127 -20.96 -15.02 9.62
C THR A 127 -20.93 -15.12 11.15
N ALA A 128 -20.61 -16.31 11.67
CA ALA A 128 -20.46 -16.53 13.11
C ALA A 128 -19.23 -15.79 13.65
N GLN A 129 -18.12 -15.78 12.90
CA GLN A 129 -16.93 -14.98 13.19
C GLN A 129 -17.25 -13.48 13.30
N THR A 130 -17.87 -12.91 12.27
CA THR A 130 -18.24 -11.47 12.24
C THR A 130 -19.14 -11.11 13.43
N ARG A 131 -20.08 -11.99 13.80
CA ARG A 131 -20.93 -11.81 14.98
C ARG A 131 -20.13 -11.89 16.29
N LEU A 132 -19.19 -12.84 16.42
CA LEU A 132 -18.38 -12.95 17.64
C LEU A 132 -17.53 -11.71 17.87
N ILE A 133 -16.81 -11.21 16.86
CA ILE A 133 -15.94 -10.02 17.00
C ILE A 133 -16.78 -8.79 17.44
N ASN A 134 -17.95 -8.58 16.82
CA ASN A 134 -18.87 -7.52 17.20
C ASN A 134 -19.41 -7.68 18.63
N ASP A 135 -19.87 -8.89 18.98
CA ASP A 135 -20.49 -9.15 20.27
C ASP A 135 -19.47 -9.15 21.41
N SER A 136 -18.24 -9.62 21.20
CA SER A 136 -17.17 -9.54 22.20
C SER A 136 -16.76 -8.09 22.48
N GLN A 137 -16.68 -7.25 21.45
CA GLN A 137 -16.40 -5.82 21.63
C GLN A 137 -17.56 -5.14 22.37
N GLY A 138 -18.80 -5.47 22.01
CA GLY A 138 -20.00 -4.99 22.70
C GLY A 138 -20.04 -5.41 24.18
N ALA A 139 -19.78 -6.69 24.47
CA ALA A 139 -19.78 -7.22 25.83
C ALA A 139 -18.75 -6.51 26.71
N LEU A 140 -17.49 -6.38 26.23
CA LEU A 140 -16.42 -5.72 26.98
C LEU A 140 -16.71 -4.23 27.19
N THR A 141 -17.17 -3.53 26.16
CA THR A 141 -17.57 -2.11 26.25
C THR A 141 -18.64 -1.91 27.30
N GLN A 142 -19.72 -2.70 27.25
CA GLN A 142 -20.84 -2.59 28.19
C GLN A 142 -20.44 -3.03 29.61
N SER A 143 -19.59 -4.05 29.79
CA SER A 143 -19.12 -4.45 31.12
C SER A 143 -18.24 -3.39 31.79
N LEU A 144 -17.38 -2.72 31.02
CA LEU A 144 -16.55 -1.62 31.53
C LEU A 144 -17.40 -0.38 31.82
N LEU A 145 -18.31 0.02 30.91
CA LEU A 145 -19.24 1.13 31.16
C LEU A 145 -20.12 0.88 32.40
N TYR A 146 -20.58 -0.35 32.63
CA TYR A 146 -21.23 -0.72 33.89
C TYR A 146 -20.30 -0.55 35.11
N TYR A 147 -19.08 -1.07 35.06
CA TYR A 147 -18.16 -0.99 36.19
C TYR A 147 -17.82 0.47 36.56
N MET A 148 -17.57 1.31 35.54
CA MET A 148 -17.27 2.73 35.72
C MET A 148 -18.49 3.54 36.18
N THR A 149 -19.66 3.40 35.55
CA THR A 149 -20.85 4.25 35.82
C THR A 149 -21.80 3.71 36.88
N GLY A 150 -21.89 2.38 37.01
CA GLY A 150 -22.88 1.67 37.81
C GLY A 150 -24.25 1.47 37.15
N GLN A 151 -24.49 1.94 35.92
CA GLN A 151 -25.81 1.92 35.29
C GLN A 151 -26.21 0.50 34.81
N ASN A 152 -27.33 0.00 35.34
CA ASN A 152 -27.80 -1.39 35.16
C ASN A 152 -28.10 -1.78 33.70
N GLU A 153 -28.43 -0.81 32.85
CA GLU A 153 -28.69 -0.99 31.42
C GLU A 153 -27.47 -1.57 30.70
N TYR A 154 -26.27 -1.10 31.03
CA TYR A 154 -25.02 -1.62 30.49
C TYR A 154 -24.80 -3.07 30.93
N ARG A 155 -25.03 -3.38 32.22
CA ARG A 155 -24.97 -4.76 32.73
C ARG A 155 -25.97 -5.69 32.04
N ARG A 156 -27.21 -5.24 31.86
CA ARG A 156 -28.26 -5.99 31.12
C ARG A 156 -27.77 -6.37 29.73
N ASN A 157 -27.22 -5.41 28.98
CA ASN A 157 -26.81 -5.65 27.60
C ASN A 157 -25.61 -6.61 27.54
N ALA A 158 -24.60 -6.43 28.40
CA ALA A 158 -23.47 -7.36 28.54
C ALA A 158 -23.93 -8.79 28.86
N MET A 159 -24.79 -8.96 29.88
CA MET A 159 -25.35 -10.26 30.29
C MET A 159 -26.14 -10.94 29.16
N ARG A 160 -26.92 -10.19 28.38
CA ARG A 160 -27.68 -10.72 27.23
C ARG A 160 -26.77 -11.17 26.09
N ILE A 161 -25.66 -10.48 25.85
CA ILE A 161 -24.64 -10.94 24.89
C ILE A 161 -24.02 -12.23 25.39
N LEU A 162 -23.48 -12.23 26.63
CA LEU A 162 -22.83 -13.38 27.24
C LEU A 162 -23.73 -14.62 27.20
N ARG A 163 -25.00 -14.50 27.62
CA ARG A 163 -25.95 -15.63 27.60
C ARG A 163 -26.39 -16.07 26.21
N THR A 164 -26.45 -15.16 25.24
CA THR A 164 -26.68 -15.54 23.82
C THR A 164 -25.59 -16.47 23.31
N TRP A 165 -24.32 -16.18 23.64
CA TRP A 165 -23.19 -17.04 23.28
C TRP A 165 -23.05 -18.28 24.18
N SER A 166 -23.45 -18.22 25.45
CA SER A 166 -23.57 -19.40 26.31
C SER A 166 -24.65 -20.39 25.88
N ASN A 167 -25.54 -20.04 24.95
CA ASN A 167 -26.59 -20.91 24.41
C ASN A 167 -26.30 -21.38 22.96
N MET A 168 -25.05 -21.31 22.50
CA MET A 168 -24.58 -21.91 21.25
C MET A 168 -24.71 -23.45 21.24
N ASN A 169 -24.67 -24.06 20.04
CA ASN A 169 -24.67 -25.51 19.89
C ASN A 169 -23.23 -26.06 20.03
N PRO A 170 -22.89 -26.82 21.08
CA PRO A 170 -21.52 -27.33 21.30
C PRO A 170 -21.04 -28.31 20.21
N ASN A 171 -21.98 -28.89 19.45
CA ASN A 171 -21.70 -29.77 18.31
C ASN A 171 -21.74 -29.04 16.96
N GLY A 172 -22.00 -27.72 16.97
CA GLY A 172 -22.11 -26.88 15.77
C GLY A 172 -20.79 -26.26 15.31
N TYR A 173 -19.66 -26.65 15.89
CA TYR A 173 -18.33 -26.08 15.63
C TYR A 173 -17.61 -26.88 14.56
N ALA A 174 -17.13 -26.19 13.51
CA ALA A 174 -16.27 -26.79 12.49
C ALA A 174 -15.24 -25.77 12.00
N TYR A 175 -14.06 -26.25 11.62
CA TYR A 175 -12.99 -25.40 11.10
C TYR A 175 -13.35 -24.82 9.74
N TYR A 176 -12.99 -23.56 9.52
CA TYR A 176 -13.14 -22.82 8.27
C TYR A 176 -11.84 -22.02 8.02
N PRO A 177 -11.59 -21.50 6.80
CA PRO A 177 -10.37 -20.75 6.52
C PRO A 177 -10.12 -19.65 7.56
N ASP A 178 -8.89 -19.63 8.09
CA ASP A 178 -8.38 -18.63 9.03
C ASP A 178 -9.17 -18.49 10.36
N ALA A 179 -9.90 -19.54 10.75
CA ALA A 179 -10.71 -19.53 11.97
C ALA A 179 -9.91 -19.24 13.26
N HIS A 180 -8.71 -19.80 13.40
CA HIS A 180 -7.84 -19.63 14.57
C HIS A 180 -7.40 -18.18 14.79
N ILE A 181 -7.00 -17.47 13.72
CA ILE A 181 -6.59 -16.05 13.81
C ILE A 181 -7.75 -15.07 13.99
N HIS A 182 -8.99 -15.53 13.96
CA HIS A 182 -10.17 -14.69 14.04
C HIS A 182 -11.11 -15.04 15.21
N THR A 183 -10.66 -15.88 16.14
CA THR A 183 -11.45 -16.37 17.28
C THR A 183 -10.79 -16.19 18.65
N GLY A 184 -9.46 -16.14 18.74
CA GLY A 184 -8.74 -16.04 20.01
C GLY A 184 -9.01 -14.76 20.80
N VAL A 185 -8.63 -13.60 20.23
CA VAL A 185 -8.85 -12.28 20.85
C VAL A 185 -10.33 -11.98 21.11
N PRO A 186 -11.29 -12.29 20.20
CA PRO A 186 -12.71 -12.15 20.51
C PRO A 186 -13.20 -13.01 21.69
N LEU A 187 -12.71 -14.25 21.84
CA LEU A 187 -13.01 -15.05 23.03
C LEU A 187 -12.44 -14.39 24.29
N PHE A 188 -11.19 -13.94 24.26
CA PHE A 188 -10.58 -13.21 25.38
C PHE A 188 -11.39 -11.96 25.79
N ARG A 189 -11.78 -11.09 24.83
CA ARG A 189 -12.62 -9.91 25.11
C ARG A 189 -13.99 -10.30 25.71
N MET A 190 -14.57 -11.43 25.28
CA MET A 190 -15.81 -12.00 25.85
C MET A 190 -15.61 -12.53 27.29
N LEU A 191 -14.49 -13.20 27.57
CA LEU A 191 -14.18 -13.73 28.91
C LEU A 191 -13.80 -12.63 29.91
N LEU A 192 -13.19 -11.54 29.46
CA LEU A 192 -13.03 -10.31 30.27
C LEU A 192 -14.38 -9.74 30.71
N ALA A 193 -15.35 -9.65 29.79
CA ALA A 193 -16.69 -9.22 30.14
C ALA A 193 -17.35 -10.18 31.14
N ALA A 194 -17.17 -11.49 30.94
CA ALA A 194 -17.66 -12.52 31.86
C ALA A 194 -17.05 -12.41 33.26
N GLU A 195 -15.74 -12.15 33.39
CA GLU A 195 -15.06 -11.88 34.67
C GLU A 195 -15.69 -10.70 35.42
N ILE A 196 -15.84 -9.56 34.75
CA ILE A 196 -16.43 -8.36 35.36
C ILE A 196 -17.88 -8.65 35.83
N MET A 197 -18.66 -9.39 35.04
CA MET A 197 -20.03 -9.77 35.42
C MET A 197 -20.10 -10.82 36.55
N ARG A 198 -19.16 -11.78 36.58
CA ARG A 198 -19.07 -12.87 37.56
C ARG A 198 -18.68 -12.37 38.95
N TYR A 199 -17.77 -11.39 39.02
CA TYR A 199 -17.19 -10.91 40.29
C TYR A 199 -17.71 -9.56 40.79
N THR A 200 -18.34 -8.75 39.94
CA THR A 200 -19.08 -7.55 40.39
C THR A 200 -20.51 -7.95 40.78
N PRO A 201 -20.99 -7.72 42.03
CA PRO A 201 -22.37 -8.01 42.41
C PRO A 201 -23.39 -7.22 41.57
N ALA A 202 -24.57 -7.81 41.37
CA ALA A 202 -25.66 -7.20 40.61
C ALA A 202 -26.64 -6.45 41.53
N ASP A 203 -27.33 -5.45 40.98
CA ASP A 203 -28.51 -4.87 41.63
C ASP A 203 -29.67 -5.87 41.62
N ALA A 204 -30.15 -6.23 42.81
CA ALA A 204 -31.26 -7.16 43.01
C ALA A 204 -32.65 -6.51 42.79
N ALA A 205 -32.75 -5.18 42.74
CA ALA A 205 -34.00 -4.46 42.51
C ALA A 205 -34.34 -4.29 41.01
N TYR A 206 -33.39 -4.56 40.10
CA TYR A 206 -33.57 -4.33 38.66
C TYR A 206 -34.47 -5.39 38.00
N ALA A 207 -35.78 -5.12 37.98
CA ALA A 207 -36.79 -6.05 37.49
C ALA A 207 -36.80 -6.27 35.96
N ALA A 208 -36.15 -5.41 35.16
CA ALA A 208 -36.29 -5.45 33.69
C ALA A 208 -35.53 -6.60 33.01
N TYR A 209 -34.53 -7.19 33.66
CA TYR A 209 -33.79 -8.37 33.20
C TYR A 209 -32.92 -8.96 34.33
N PRO A 210 -32.78 -10.29 34.48
CA PRO A 210 -31.99 -10.90 35.56
C PRO A 210 -30.48 -10.59 35.44
N LEU A 211 -30.00 -9.58 36.18
CA LEU A 211 -28.62 -9.11 36.15
C LEU A 211 -27.60 -10.02 36.83
N ALA A 212 -28.03 -10.89 37.76
CA ALA A 212 -27.15 -11.76 38.52
C ALA A 212 -26.43 -12.77 37.60
N TRP A 213 -25.12 -12.95 37.82
CA TRP A 213 -24.34 -14.05 37.24
C TRP A 213 -24.56 -15.32 38.06
N THR A 214 -24.59 -16.48 37.41
CA THR A 214 -24.90 -17.77 38.05
C THR A 214 -23.87 -18.86 37.71
N ALA A 215 -23.81 -19.92 38.52
CA ALA A 215 -23.04 -21.12 38.19
C ALA A 215 -23.46 -21.72 36.83
N THR A 216 -24.75 -21.65 36.49
CA THR A 216 -25.28 -22.08 35.19
C THR A 216 -24.74 -21.25 34.04
N ASP A 217 -24.54 -19.94 34.21
CA ASP A 217 -23.92 -19.08 33.19
C ASP A 217 -22.46 -19.48 32.96
N THR A 218 -21.70 -19.72 34.04
CA THR A 218 -20.32 -20.22 33.98
C THR A 218 -20.22 -21.56 33.24
N GLN A 219 -21.05 -22.54 33.65
CA GLN A 219 -21.05 -23.88 33.08
C GLN A 219 -21.42 -23.87 31.59
N LYS A 220 -22.46 -23.11 31.23
CA LYS A 220 -22.88 -22.97 29.83
C LYS A 220 -21.85 -22.28 28.96
N LEU A 221 -21.21 -21.21 29.44
CA LEU A 221 -20.16 -20.51 28.69
C LEU A 221 -18.96 -21.44 28.44
N LYS A 222 -18.57 -22.23 29.45
CA LYS A 222 -17.56 -23.28 29.30
C LYS A 222 -17.95 -24.32 28.24
N ASP A 223 -19.09 -24.99 28.42
CA ASP A 223 -19.43 -26.19 27.65
C ASP A 223 -19.89 -25.88 26.21
N ASN A 224 -20.54 -24.73 26.00
CA ASN A 224 -21.12 -24.36 24.70
C ASN A 224 -20.26 -23.38 23.89
N LEU A 225 -19.25 -22.71 24.49
CA LEU A 225 -18.36 -21.77 23.81
C LEU A 225 -16.88 -22.13 23.99
N ILE A 226 -16.36 -22.15 25.23
CA ILE A 226 -14.91 -22.25 25.47
C ILE A 226 -14.34 -23.60 25.01
N ASP A 227 -14.88 -24.72 25.48
CA ASP A 227 -14.34 -26.05 25.14
C ASP A 227 -14.59 -26.49 23.68
N PRO A 228 -15.69 -26.08 23.01
CA PRO A 228 -15.83 -26.24 21.56
C PRO A 228 -14.82 -25.39 20.76
N MET A 229 -14.59 -24.13 21.12
CA MET A 229 -13.61 -23.27 20.44
C MET A 229 -12.17 -23.76 20.63
N GLU A 230 -11.82 -24.19 21.84
CA GLU A 230 -10.58 -24.91 22.16
C GLU A 230 -10.37 -26.09 21.19
N ARG A 231 -11.33 -27.02 21.17
CA ARG A 231 -11.22 -28.27 20.41
C ARG A 231 -11.17 -28.07 18.89
N THR A 232 -11.83 -27.05 18.37
CA THR A 232 -11.97 -26.84 16.92
C THR A 232 -10.99 -25.81 16.35
N PHE A 233 -10.57 -24.81 17.14
CA PHE A 233 -9.74 -23.70 16.64
C PHE A 233 -8.34 -23.65 17.29
N PHE A 234 -8.24 -23.82 18.61
CA PHE A 234 -7.01 -23.49 19.36
C PHE A 234 -6.08 -24.67 19.70
N ALA A 235 -6.56 -25.92 19.62
CA ALA A 235 -5.81 -27.12 19.98
C ALA A 235 -4.74 -27.53 18.93
N SER A 236 -3.80 -26.64 18.61
CA SER A 236 -2.60 -26.92 17.80
C SER A 236 -1.51 -25.91 18.11
N ASN A 237 -0.28 -26.41 18.27
CA ASN A 237 0.96 -25.64 18.44
C ASN A 237 1.80 -25.55 17.16
N GLU A 238 1.23 -25.95 16.02
CA GLU A 238 1.87 -25.99 14.69
C GLU A 238 1.20 -24.97 13.75
N ARG A 239 0.88 -23.79 14.31
CA ARG A 239 0.30 -22.65 13.59
C ARG A 239 1.42 -21.71 13.12
N PHE A 240 1.25 -21.10 11.95
CA PHE A 240 2.28 -20.27 11.33
C PHE A 240 2.55 -18.98 12.13
N MET A 241 3.74 -18.83 12.74
CA MET A 241 4.27 -17.58 13.31
C MET A 241 3.21 -16.73 14.07
N ASN A 242 2.74 -15.59 13.55
CA ASN A 242 1.74 -14.77 14.27
C ASN A 242 0.41 -15.51 14.51
N GLN A 243 0.07 -16.47 13.67
CA GLN A 243 -1.15 -17.26 13.75
C GLN A 243 -1.19 -18.18 14.97
N HIS A 244 -0.01 -18.58 15.48
CA HIS A 244 0.12 -19.26 16.77
C HIS A 244 -0.23 -18.33 17.92
N VAL A 245 0.30 -17.10 17.89
CA VAL A 245 0.08 -16.06 18.90
C VAL A 245 -1.42 -15.78 19.07
N TYR A 246 -2.16 -15.55 17.97
CA TYR A 246 -3.63 -15.41 18.03
C TYR A 246 -4.35 -16.64 18.61
N SER A 247 -3.92 -17.84 18.22
CA SER A 247 -4.53 -19.11 18.65
C SER A 247 -4.40 -19.28 20.17
N ILE A 248 -3.23 -18.96 20.74
CA ILE A 248 -2.99 -19.12 22.18
C ILE A 248 -3.66 -18.05 23.06
N VAL A 249 -4.07 -16.88 22.52
CA VAL A 249 -4.91 -15.91 23.27
C VAL A 249 -6.21 -16.57 23.74
N GLY A 250 -6.92 -17.25 22.83
CA GLY A 250 -8.18 -17.94 23.15
C GLY A 250 -7.95 -19.12 24.12
N ARG A 251 -6.88 -19.89 23.88
CA ARG A 251 -6.46 -21.02 24.73
C ARG A 251 -6.17 -20.59 26.17
N LEU A 252 -5.36 -19.55 26.35
CA LEU A 252 -4.91 -19.05 27.65
C LEU A 252 -6.04 -18.39 28.45
N ALA A 253 -6.82 -17.51 27.81
CA ALA A 253 -8.00 -16.90 28.43
C ALA A 253 -9.04 -17.95 28.84
N GLY A 254 -9.30 -18.92 27.97
CA GLY A 254 -10.18 -20.06 28.26
C GLY A 254 -9.67 -20.92 29.42
N ALA A 255 -8.35 -21.16 29.50
CA ALA A 255 -7.75 -21.91 30.59
C ALA A 255 -7.91 -21.20 31.95
N ILE A 256 -7.64 -19.89 32.01
CA ILE A 256 -7.84 -19.08 33.23
C ILE A 256 -9.31 -19.12 33.66
N PHE A 257 -10.25 -18.76 32.77
CA PHE A 257 -11.68 -18.64 33.15
C PHE A 257 -12.32 -19.96 33.63
N THR A 258 -11.77 -21.11 33.19
CA THR A 258 -12.28 -22.45 33.48
C THR A 258 -11.45 -23.22 34.52
N ASP A 259 -10.54 -22.54 35.23
CA ASP A 259 -9.70 -23.12 36.28
C ASP A 259 -8.78 -24.27 35.79
N ASN A 260 -8.46 -24.30 34.49
CA ASN A 260 -7.75 -25.41 33.85
C ASN A 260 -6.22 -25.21 33.90
N ARG A 261 -5.62 -25.59 35.03
CA ARG A 261 -4.17 -25.44 35.27
C ARG A 261 -3.30 -26.13 34.23
N ALA A 262 -3.66 -27.35 33.82
CA ALA A 262 -2.89 -28.11 32.83
C ALA A 262 -2.86 -27.43 31.44
N ARG A 263 -4.01 -26.96 30.95
CA ARG A 263 -4.08 -26.20 29.68
C ARG A 263 -3.29 -24.90 29.79
N TYR A 264 -3.37 -24.20 30.93
CA TYR A 264 -2.61 -22.97 31.17
C TYR A 264 -1.10 -23.20 31.12
N ASP A 265 -0.57 -24.18 31.87
CA ASP A 265 0.87 -24.43 31.97
C ASP A 265 1.50 -24.84 30.63
N GLU A 266 0.81 -25.67 29.85
CA GLU A 266 1.16 -26.00 28.47
C GLU A 266 1.14 -24.76 27.56
N THR A 267 0.13 -23.89 27.69
CA THR A 267 -0.01 -22.68 26.87
C THR A 267 1.07 -21.63 27.19
N VAL A 268 1.56 -21.56 28.43
CA VAL A 268 2.70 -20.69 28.77
C VAL A 268 3.99 -21.22 28.16
N GLU A 269 4.22 -22.54 28.14
CA GLU A 269 5.35 -23.12 27.40
C GLU A 269 5.25 -22.82 25.89
N TRP A 270 4.06 -22.96 25.31
CA TRP A 270 3.78 -22.64 23.90
C TRP A 270 3.95 -21.14 23.59
N LEU A 271 3.69 -20.23 24.54
CA LEU A 271 3.99 -18.81 24.40
C LEU A 271 5.50 -18.56 24.35
N THR A 272 6.26 -19.22 25.21
CA THR A 272 7.68 -18.93 25.41
C THR A 272 8.62 -19.61 24.40
N VAL A 273 8.49 -20.92 24.22
CA VAL A 273 9.45 -21.76 23.47
C VAL A 273 8.73 -22.67 22.49
N ASN A 274 7.60 -23.27 22.90
CA ASN A 274 6.88 -24.28 22.12
C ASN A 274 7.82 -25.42 21.66
N ALA A 275 8.56 -25.98 22.62
CA ALA A 275 9.58 -26.99 22.36
C ALA A 275 9.02 -28.32 21.83
N SER A 276 7.69 -28.51 21.89
CA SER A 276 6.97 -29.67 21.34
C SER A 276 6.52 -29.51 19.88
N SER A 277 6.79 -28.38 19.21
CA SER A 277 6.44 -28.22 17.79
C SER A 277 7.37 -29.04 16.90
N THR A 278 6.81 -29.80 15.94
CA THR A 278 7.62 -30.48 14.90
C THR A 278 8.05 -29.55 13.77
N ARG A 279 7.59 -28.29 13.81
CA ARG A 279 7.71 -27.27 12.76
C ARG A 279 8.43 -26.02 13.27
N PRO A 280 9.76 -26.08 13.51
CA PRO A 280 10.54 -24.94 14.01
C PRO A 280 10.59 -23.78 13.00
N ASP A 281 10.46 -24.08 11.71
CA ASP A 281 10.42 -23.15 10.58
C ASP A 281 9.26 -22.15 10.62
N ILE A 282 8.20 -22.46 11.36
CA ILE A 282 6.99 -21.63 11.48
C ILE A 282 6.56 -21.43 12.94
N ASN A 283 7.44 -21.70 13.92
CA ASN A 283 7.09 -21.70 15.33
C ASN A 283 6.91 -20.28 15.89
N GLY A 284 5.70 -19.95 16.36
CA GLY A 284 5.34 -18.65 16.91
C GLY A 284 5.62 -18.42 18.41
N GLY A 285 6.36 -19.31 19.09
CA GLY A 285 6.86 -19.04 20.45
C GLY A 285 7.87 -17.89 20.48
N ILE A 286 7.99 -17.17 21.60
CA ILE A 286 8.82 -15.96 21.73
C ILE A 286 10.28 -16.14 21.27
N LEU A 287 10.95 -17.25 21.59
CA LEU A 287 12.34 -17.47 21.17
C LEU A 287 12.52 -17.71 19.66
N PRO A 288 11.75 -18.59 18.98
CA PRO A 288 11.85 -18.79 17.52
C PRO A 288 11.23 -17.66 16.69
N LEU A 289 10.14 -17.02 17.17
CA LEU A 289 9.50 -15.89 16.49
C LEU A 289 10.35 -14.61 16.53
N ILE A 290 11.11 -14.45 17.61
CA ILE A 290 12.06 -13.35 17.82
C ILE A 290 13.44 -13.94 18.15
N PRO A 291 14.20 -14.45 17.17
CA PRO A 291 15.52 -14.99 17.42
C PRO A 291 16.52 -13.89 17.77
N LEU A 292 17.56 -14.28 18.51
CA LEU A 292 18.84 -13.60 18.50
C LEU A 292 19.61 -14.14 17.30
N ILE A 293 20.06 -13.25 16.43
CA ILE A 293 20.97 -13.56 15.33
C ILE A 293 22.38 -13.27 15.84
N ASP A 294 23.10 -14.31 16.27
CA ASP A 294 24.49 -14.20 16.73
C ASP A 294 25.46 -13.81 15.59
N THR A 295 26.67 -13.38 15.97
CA THR A 295 27.65 -12.79 15.03
C THR A 295 28.29 -13.85 14.10
N ASP A 296 28.30 -15.11 14.54
CA ASP A 296 28.81 -16.27 13.80
C ASP A 296 27.72 -17.05 13.05
N ASN A 297 26.46 -16.59 13.10
CA ASN A 297 25.38 -17.12 12.27
C ASN A 297 25.71 -16.87 10.77
N PRO A 298 25.70 -17.89 9.89
CA PRO A 298 26.12 -17.75 8.50
C PRO A 298 25.23 -16.82 7.65
N HIS A 299 24.05 -16.44 8.14
CA HIS A 299 23.15 -15.48 7.51
C HIS A 299 23.31 -14.05 8.07
N ASN A 300 24.14 -13.84 9.09
CA ASN A 300 24.43 -12.51 9.65
C ASN A 300 25.43 -11.76 8.76
N THR A 301 24.94 -10.76 8.04
CA THR A 301 25.76 -9.84 7.23
C THR A 301 26.13 -8.54 7.94
N ALA A 302 25.62 -8.31 9.16
CA ALA A 302 25.80 -7.07 9.92
C ALA A 302 27.13 -7.02 10.69
N GLY A 303 27.70 -8.18 11.06
CA GLY A 303 28.97 -8.28 11.79
C GLY A 303 28.87 -7.96 13.30
N TYR A 304 27.65 -7.92 13.84
CA TYR A 304 27.34 -7.79 15.26
C TYR A 304 26.03 -8.56 15.55
N PRO A 305 25.72 -8.92 16.82
CA PRO A 305 24.51 -9.68 17.11
C PRO A 305 23.28 -8.74 17.16
N PHE A 306 22.14 -9.21 16.66
CA PHE A 306 20.90 -8.41 16.63
C PHE A 306 19.65 -9.27 16.78
N TYR A 307 18.52 -8.65 17.09
CA TYR A 307 17.21 -9.30 17.14
C TYR A 307 16.38 -8.90 15.92
N GLN A 308 15.46 -9.77 15.51
CA GLN A 308 14.48 -9.49 14.45
C GLN A 308 13.16 -10.19 14.78
N ILE A 309 12.02 -9.68 14.29
CA ILE A 309 10.74 -10.42 14.32
C ILE A 309 10.58 -11.13 12.97
N GLN A 310 10.35 -12.45 12.96
CA GLN A 310 10.33 -13.24 11.72
C GLN A 310 9.30 -12.75 10.69
N GLU A 311 8.10 -12.38 11.13
CA GLU A 311 7.02 -11.92 10.23
C GLU A 311 7.35 -10.61 9.48
N MET A 312 8.37 -9.86 9.90
CA MET A 312 8.84 -8.66 9.19
C MET A 312 9.35 -8.95 7.77
N MET A 313 9.69 -10.20 7.44
CA MET A 313 9.95 -10.58 6.05
C MET A 313 8.69 -10.56 5.19
N ARG A 314 7.52 -10.91 5.75
CA ARG A 314 6.25 -10.93 5.01
C ARG A 314 5.74 -9.51 4.78
N ASP A 315 5.48 -8.78 5.87
CA ASP A 315 5.11 -7.36 5.86
C ASP A 315 5.09 -6.79 7.30
N GLN A 316 5.05 -5.46 7.41
CA GLN A 316 5.06 -4.81 8.72
C GLN A 316 3.69 -4.77 9.41
N ALA A 317 2.59 -5.21 8.78
CA ALA A 317 1.35 -5.40 9.54
C ALA A 317 1.53 -6.57 10.51
N HIS A 318 1.95 -7.72 9.99
CA HIS A 318 2.07 -8.93 10.80
C HIS A 318 3.24 -8.90 11.80
N GLY A 319 4.30 -8.14 11.50
CA GLY A 319 5.31 -7.78 12.51
C GLY A 319 4.75 -6.93 13.65
N GLY A 320 3.81 -6.01 13.37
CA GLY A 320 3.04 -5.27 14.37
C GLY A 320 2.11 -6.16 15.18
N ASP A 321 1.37 -7.08 14.52
CA ASP A 321 0.51 -8.06 15.20
C ASP A 321 1.29 -8.89 16.23
N ASN A 322 2.59 -9.15 16.00
CA ASN A 322 3.43 -9.81 16.99
C ASN A 322 3.69 -8.95 18.21
N VAL A 323 3.98 -7.66 18.06
CA VAL A 323 4.18 -6.74 19.19
C VAL A 323 2.92 -6.67 20.05
N ASP A 324 1.77 -6.43 19.40
CA ASP A 324 0.47 -6.21 20.05
C ASP A 324 -0.06 -7.46 20.76
N ASN A 325 -0.08 -8.61 20.06
CA ASN A 325 -0.61 -9.84 20.64
C ASN A 325 0.36 -10.50 21.64
N LEU A 326 1.68 -10.34 21.51
CA LEU A 326 2.62 -10.82 22.53
C LEU A 326 2.53 -9.99 23.82
N ILE A 327 2.55 -8.65 23.77
CA ILE A 327 2.47 -7.84 25.01
C ILE A 327 1.17 -8.11 25.78
N GLY A 328 0.06 -8.31 25.06
CA GLY A 328 -1.21 -8.76 25.64
C GLY A 328 -1.14 -10.14 26.31
N LEU A 329 -0.47 -11.13 25.70
CA LEU A 329 -0.27 -12.46 26.29
C LEU A 329 0.63 -12.41 27.54
N LEU A 330 1.70 -11.61 27.52
CA LEU A 330 2.56 -11.39 28.69
C LEU A 330 1.76 -10.79 29.86
N ARG A 331 0.83 -9.88 29.57
CA ARG A 331 -0.12 -9.30 30.52
C ARG A 331 -1.08 -10.34 31.12
N LEU A 332 -1.61 -11.29 30.33
CA LEU A 332 -2.44 -12.40 30.86
C LEU A 332 -1.68 -13.33 31.81
N VAL A 333 -0.41 -13.62 31.52
CA VAL A 333 0.42 -14.46 32.39
C VAL A 333 0.79 -13.70 33.67
N THR A 334 1.09 -12.42 33.56
CA THR A 334 1.49 -11.56 34.69
C THR A 334 0.33 -11.21 35.62
N SER A 335 -0.90 -11.04 35.13
CA SER A 335 -2.05 -10.77 36.00
C SER A 335 -2.35 -11.93 36.97
N GLN A 336 -1.99 -13.17 36.60
CA GLN A 336 -2.01 -14.33 37.48
C GLN A 336 -0.80 -14.36 38.46
N GLY A 337 0.25 -13.60 38.19
CA GLY A 337 1.52 -13.59 38.95
C GLY A 337 2.42 -14.77 38.63
N THR A 338 2.25 -15.40 37.46
CA THR A 338 3.09 -16.52 37.03
C THR A 338 4.47 -16.02 36.59
N LYS A 339 5.51 -16.64 37.16
CA LYS A 339 6.89 -16.55 36.68
C LYS A 339 7.20 -17.76 35.78
N VAL A 340 8.22 -17.63 34.94
CA VAL A 340 8.71 -18.69 34.06
C VAL A 340 10.17 -19.03 34.34
N ASP A 341 10.53 -20.28 34.10
CA ASP A 341 11.92 -20.73 34.03
C ASP A 341 12.65 -20.02 32.87
N PRO A 342 13.83 -19.42 33.09
CA PRO A 342 14.46 -18.54 32.11
C PRO A 342 14.98 -19.24 30.83
N TYR A 343 15.03 -20.58 30.80
CA TYR A 343 15.55 -21.36 29.68
C TYR A 343 14.48 -22.18 28.97
N THR A 344 13.62 -22.86 29.73
CA THR A 344 12.55 -23.73 29.22
C THR A 344 11.22 -23.01 29.07
N GLY A 345 11.07 -21.80 29.64
CA GLY A 345 9.86 -20.98 29.54
C GLY A 345 8.63 -21.51 30.29
N LYS A 346 8.74 -22.69 30.92
CA LYS A 346 7.66 -23.30 31.70
C LYS A 346 7.39 -22.50 32.98
N PRO A 347 6.12 -22.44 33.45
CA PRO A 347 5.79 -21.85 34.74
C PRO A 347 6.65 -22.42 35.87
N SER A 348 7.27 -21.54 36.66
CA SER A 348 8.27 -21.91 37.67
C SER A 348 8.19 -21.04 38.91
N SER A 349 8.47 -21.66 40.06
CA SER A 349 8.63 -21.01 41.37
C SER A 349 10.06 -21.06 41.90
N ALA A 350 11.02 -21.43 41.05
CA ALA A 350 12.44 -21.45 41.39
C ALA A 350 12.98 -20.03 41.69
N GLY A 351 14.09 -19.94 42.44
CA GLY A 351 14.65 -18.66 42.90
C GLY A 351 15.14 -17.75 41.76
N ASP A 352 15.51 -18.35 40.63
CA ASP A 352 15.93 -17.75 39.36
C ASP A 352 14.80 -17.57 38.34
N ALA A 353 13.56 -17.98 38.67
CA ALA A 353 12.42 -17.81 37.78
C ALA A 353 12.12 -16.31 37.55
N VAL A 354 11.95 -15.94 36.28
CA VAL A 354 11.81 -14.56 35.81
C VAL A 354 10.35 -14.17 35.59
N SER A 355 10.06 -12.88 35.55
CA SER A 355 8.82 -12.38 34.95
C SER A 355 8.80 -12.77 33.47
N VAL A 356 7.61 -13.01 32.92
CA VAL A 356 7.49 -13.44 31.52
C VAL A 356 7.98 -12.36 30.54
N TYR A 357 7.93 -11.07 30.92
CA TYR A 357 8.56 -9.97 30.17
C TYR A 357 10.10 -10.11 30.08
N LYS A 358 10.77 -10.55 31.15
CA LYS A 358 12.23 -10.73 31.18
C LYS A 358 12.71 -12.02 30.50
N PHE A 359 11.80 -12.92 30.13
CA PHE A 359 12.12 -14.17 29.46
C PHE A 359 12.94 -13.97 28.17
N GLY A 360 13.86 -14.91 27.90
CA GLY A 360 14.74 -14.86 26.72
C GLY A 360 15.73 -13.69 26.67
N GLY A 361 15.89 -12.96 27.78
CA GLY A 361 16.70 -11.73 27.85
C GLY A 361 15.92 -10.49 27.38
N ASN A 362 14.77 -10.20 28.01
CA ASN A 362 13.82 -9.16 27.58
C ASN A 362 13.36 -9.33 26.13
N ARG A 363 13.09 -10.56 25.67
CA ARG A 363 13.07 -10.85 24.22
C ARG A 363 12.04 -10.04 23.43
N VAL A 364 10.85 -9.81 23.98
CA VAL A 364 9.79 -9.03 23.33
C VAL A 364 10.12 -7.54 23.25
N LEU A 365 10.82 -6.97 24.26
CA LEU A 365 11.38 -5.61 24.20
C LEU A 365 12.34 -5.45 23.02
N MET A 366 13.29 -6.39 22.87
CA MET A 366 14.32 -6.30 21.83
C MET A 366 13.77 -6.54 20.42
N GLY A 367 12.75 -7.40 20.27
CA GLY A 367 12.03 -7.56 19.01
C GLY A 367 11.22 -6.30 18.63
N ALA A 368 10.54 -5.69 19.60
CA ALA A 368 9.79 -4.45 19.38
C ALA A 368 10.71 -3.26 19.04
N ASP A 369 11.94 -3.21 19.58
CA ASP A 369 12.96 -2.23 19.20
C ASP A 369 13.46 -2.42 17.75
N ALA A 370 13.76 -3.67 17.35
CA ALA A 370 14.15 -3.98 15.98
C ALA A 370 13.05 -3.64 14.95
N TYR A 371 11.79 -3.90 15.30
CA TYR A 371 10.63 -3.50 14.52
C TYR A 371 10.48 -1.97 14.44
N ALA A 372 10.55 -1.28 15.59
CA ALA A 372 10.49 0.19 15.66
C ALA A 372 11.60 0.85 14.84
N ARG A 373 12.83 0.32 14.87
CA ARG A 373 13.97 0.79 14.08
C ARG A 373 13.67 0.81 12.58
N PHE A 374 13.12 -0.29 12.04
CA PHE A 374 12.75 -0.36 10.62
C PHE A 374 11.59 0.59 10.29
N MET A 375 10.57 0.63 11.15
CA MET A 375 9.36 1.42 10.97
C MET A 375 9.59 2.93 11.06
N LEU A 376 10.50 3.40 11.91
CA LEU A 376 10.95 4.79 11.94
C LEU A 376 11.78 5.18 10.69
N GLY A 377 12.24 4.21 9.90
CA GLY A 377 12.96 4.44 8.64
C GLY A 377 14.48 4.32 8.73
N HIS A 378 15.03 3.76 9.81
CA HIS A 378 16.47 3.46 9.86
C HIS A 378 16.80 2.22 9.02
N ASP A 379 18.05 2.14 8.55
CA ASP A 379 18.63 0.88 8.07
C ASP A 379 18.67 -0.13 9.22
N THR A 380 18.13 -1.32 8.99
CA THR A 380 17.92 -2.37 10.01
C THR A 380 18.62 -3.65 9.58
N PRO A 381 19.44 -4.28 10.44
CA PRO A 381 20.09 -5.55 10.11
C PRO A 381 19.05 -6.66 9.99
N TRP A 382 19.32 -7.64 9.12
CA TRP A 382 18.43 -8.75 8.84
C TRP A 382 19.23 -10.00 8.46
N ALA A 383 18.71 -11.17 8.84
CA ALA A 383 19.20 -12.47 8.40
C ALA A 383 18.01 -13.34 7.97
N ASP A 384 18.05 -13.86 6.74
CA ASP A 384 17.05 -14.82 6.28
C ASP A 384 17.31 -16.20 6.90
N THR A 385 16.66 -16.46 8.03
CA THR A 385 16.74 -17.73 8.76
C THR A 385 16.00 -18.89 8.09
N SER A 386 15.35 -18.68 6.94
CA SER A 386 14.90 -19.78 6.06
C SER A 386 16.03 -20.33 5.17
N GLY A 387 17.13 -19.59 5.04
CA GLY A 387 18.26 -19.91 4.17
C GLY A 387 18.19 -19.31 2.76
N GLY A 388 17.18 -18.48 2.47
CA GLY A 388 17.11 -17.69 1.24
C GLY A 388 17.96 -16.40 1.27
N THR A 389 17.59 -15.42 0.47
CA THR A 389 18.15 -14.05 0.47
C THR A 389 17.05 -13.00 0.64
N SER A 390 15.98 -13.36 1.35
CA SER A 390 14.81 -12.50 1.60
C SER A 390 15.20 -11.33 2.48
N GLY A 391 14.74 -10.12 2.14
CA GLY A 391 14.90 -8.92 2.97
C GLY A 391 13.75 -8.72 3.96
N ILE A 392 13.82 -7.64 4.72
CA ILE A 392 12.66 -7.09 5.43
C ILE A 392 11.69 -6.53 4.37
N SER A 393 10.40 -6.84 4.48
CA SER A 393 9.39 -6.32 3.55
C SER A 393 9.05 -4.86 3.85
N GLU A 394 9.22 -4.01 2.85
CA GLU A 394 8.84 -2.58 2.90
C GLU A 394 7.32 -2.35 2.99
N ALA A 395 6.49 -3.40 2.87
CA ALA A 395 5.03 -3.29 2.91
C ALA A 395 4.53 -2.82 4.28
N TYR A 396 3.69 -1.78 4.27
CA TYR A 396 3.22 -1.03 5.45
C TYR A 396 4.31 -0.29 6.27
N ARG A 397 5.55 -0.16 5.77
CA ARG A 397 6.62 0.57 6.49
C ARG A 397 6.18 2.01 6.83
N GLY A 398 6.44 2.42 8.07
CA GLY A 398 6.07 3.72 8.62
C GLY A 398 4.72 3.78 9.34
N ARG A 399 3.91 2.72 9.28
CA ARG A 399 2.56 2.69 9.88
C ARG A 399 2.55 2.39 11.38
N LEU A 400 3.18 3.24 12.19
CA LEU A 400 3.25 3.08 13.65
C LEU A 400 1.91 3.38 14.34
N ASN A 401 1.08 4.23 13.72
CA ASN A 401 -0.29 4.56 14.14
C ASN A 401 -1.31 3.41 14.11
N GLN A 402 -0.89 2.17 13.86
CA GLN A 402 -1.73 0.96 13.88
C GLN A 402 -1.15 -0.17 14.76
N VAL A 403 -0.17 0.13 15.62
CA VAL A 403 0.49 -0.85 16.52
C VAL A 403 0.36 -0.36 17.96
N GLU A 404 -0.63 -0.87 18.70
CA GLU A 404 -1.00 -0.35 20.03
C GLU A 404 0.05 -0.69 21.09
N GLY A 405 0.69 -1.84 20.95
CA GLY A 405 1.62 -2.43 21.91
C GLY A 405 2.92 -1.65 22.06
N ILE A 406 3.33 -0.83 21.09
CA ILE A 406 4.56 0.00 21.17
C ILE A 406 4.62 0.81 22.46
N SER A 407 3.51 1.48 22.81
CA SER A 407 3.42 2.27 24.04
C SER A 407 3.33 1.39 25.29
N GLU A 408 2.72 0.22 25.23
CA GLU A 408 2.63 -0.69 26.37
C GLU A 408 3.99 -1.34 26.69
N VAL A 409 4.69 -1.87 25.68
CA VAL A 409 6.04 -2.45 25.83
C VAL A 409 6.96 -1.40 26.48
N TYR A 410 6.98 -0.17 25.96
CA TYR A 410 7.78 0.90 26.56
C TYR A 410 7.44 1.13 28.05
N ASN A 411 6.15 1.31 28.35
CA ASN A 411 5.71 1.66 29.70
C ASN A 411 5.89 0.53 30.72
N VAL A 412 5.55 -0.71 30.39
CA VAL A 412 5.68 -1.86 31.31
C VAL A 412 7.14 -2.16 31.59
N TYR A 413 8.00 -2.21 30.56
CA TYR A 413 9.42 -2.49 30.77
C TYR A 413 10.10 -1.37 31.56
N LYS A 414 9.73 -0.10 31.36
CA LYS A 414 10.29 1.06 32.07
C LYS A 414 9.81 1.17 33.52
N TYR A 415 8.51 1.10 33.76
CA TYR A 415 7.92 1.44 35.07
C TYR A 415 7.63 0.24 35.97
N GLU A 416 7.46 -0.97 35.43
CA GLU A 416 7.11 -2.16 36.22
C GLU A 416 8.25 -3.18 36.28
N GLU A 417 8.97 -3.40 35.17
CA GLU A 417 10.15 -4.26 35.15
C GLU A 417 11.47 -3.53 35.49
N GLY A 418 11.48 -2.20 35.51
CA GLY A 418 12.63 -1.39 35.92
C GLY A 418 13.82 -1.43 34.93
N VAL A 419 13.54 -1.57 33.63
CA VAL A 419 14.55 -1.48 32.56
C VAL A 419 14.74 -0.02 32.17
N ASP A 420 15.99 0.40 31.95
CA ASP A 420 16.30 1.66 31.26
C ASP A 420 16.03 1.51 29.76
N VAL A 421 14.75 1.59 29.39
CA VAL A 421 14.28 1.39 28.01
C VAL A 421 14.88 2.43 27.06
N ASP A 422 15.14 3.66 27.53
CA ASP A 422 15.68 4.73 26.70
C ASP A 422 17.14 4.45 26.26
N THR A 423 17.89 3.69 27.07
CA THR A 423 19.25 3.20 26.73
C THR A 423 19.23 1.83 26.03
N VAL A 424 18.35 0.91 26.46
CA VAL A 424 18.34 -0.50 26.01
C VAL A 424 17.58 -0.72 24.70
N ALA A 425 16.54 0.07 24.45
CA ALA A 425 15.67 -0.02 23.29
C ALA A 425 15.29 1.39 22.77
N PRO A 426 16.28 2.15 22.24
CA PRO A 426 16.12 3.56 21.91
C PRO A 426 15.19 3.81 20.71
N TYR A 427 15.03 2.84 19.80
CA TYR A 427 14.10 2.96 18.69
C TYR A 427 12.67 2.73 19.15
N LEU A 428 12.45 1.79 20.07
CA LEU A 428 11.15 1.64 20.74
C LEU A 428 10.81 2.90 21.55
N ALA A 429 11.77 3.46 22.31
CA ALA A 429 11.57 4.69 23.06
C ALA A 429 11.15 5.86 22.14
N THR A 430 11.82 6.00 20.99
CA THR A 430 11.48 6.99 19.95
C THR A 430 10.06 6.74 19.39
N ALA A 431 9.72 5.50 19.04
CA ALA A 431 8.39 5.16 18.52
C ALA A 431 7.26 5.36 19.55
N ALA A 432 7.52 5.12 20.84
CA ALA A 432 6.58 5.37 21.92
C ALA A 432 6.38 6.88 22.18
N ALA A 433 7.45 7.69 22.12
CA ALA A 433 7.35 9.15 22.15
C ALA A 433 6.58 9.72 20.95
N HIS A 434 6.64 9.03 19.80
CA HIS A 434 5.89 9.35 18.58
C HIS A 434 4.42 8.90 18.60
N ALA A 435 3.89 8.32 19.69
CA ALA A 435 2.51 7.84 19.75
C ALA A 435 1.46 8.98 19.75
N ASN A 436 0.28 8.70 19.19
CA ASN A 436 -0.87 9.63 19.13
C ASN A 436 -1.84 9.48 20.32
N GLY A 437 -1.46 8.73 21.36
CA GLY A 437 -2.42 8.17 22.34
C GLY A 437 -3.09 6.89 21.81
N PRO A 438 -4.32 6.54 22.23
CA PRO A 438 -5.01 5.32 21.79
C PRO A 438 -5.16 5.26 20.27
N VAL A 439 -4.62 4.19 19.68
CA VAL A 439 -4.67 3.89 18.25
C VAL A 439 -6.07 3.46 17.81
N THR A 440 -6.83 2.76 18.65
CA THR A 440 -8.18 2.26 18.36
C THR A 440 -9.28 3.09 19.02
N PRO A 441 -10.06 3.89 18.26
CA PRO A 441 -11.32 4.44 18.73
C PRO A 441 -12.36 3.33 18.92
N TRP A 442 -12.63 2.93 20.17
CA TRP A 442 -13.68 1.96 20.52
C TRP A 442 -15.06 2.47 20.09
N GLY A 443 -15.55 2.09 18.89
CA GLY A 443 -16.92 2.39 18.49
C GLY A 443 -17.22 2.54 17.00
N GLN A 444 -16.20 2.65 16.13
CA GLN A 444 -16.37 2.66 14.68
C GLN A 444 -17.21 1.45 14.21
N ALA A 445 -18.05 1.63 13.18
CA ALA A 445 -19.12 0.70 12.84
C ALA A 445 -18.69 -0.66 12.25
N SER A 446 -17.38 -0.86 12.10
CA SER A 446 -16.74 -2.17 11.96
C SER A 446 -15.53 -2.21 12.90
N PRO A 447 -15.27 -3.31 13.63
CA PRO A 447 -14.08 -3.43 14.47
C PRO A 447 -12.82 -3.41 13.58
N ALA A 448 -12.08 -2.29 13.63
CA ALA A 448 -10.86 -2.10 12.84
C ALA A 448 -9.68 -2.93 13.37
N ASN A 449 -9.67 -3.22 14.68
CA ASN A 449 -8.60 -3.91 15.39
C ASN A 449 -9.09 -5.31 15.86
N LYS A 450 -8.38 -6.37 15.44
CA LYS A 450 -8.67 -7.79 15.75
C LYS A 450 -7.80 -8.33 16.90
N ASP A 451 -6.98 -7.47 17.50
CA ASP A 451 -5.71 -7.74 18.18
C ASP A 451 -5.78 -7.33 19.66
N MET A 452 -4.73 -7.61 20.44
CA MET A 452 -4.67 -7.17 21.83
C MET A 452 -4.09 -5.75 21.94
N GLY A 453 -4.49 -4.99 22.98
CA GLY A 453 -3.93 -3.66 23.26
C GLY A 453 -4.98 -2.61 23.59
N ALA A 454 -6.17 -2.72 23.01
CA ALA A 454 -7.25 -1.75 23.17
C ALA A 454 -7.72 -1.62 24.63
N GLU A 455 -7.52 -2.66 25.44
CA GLU A 455 -7.78 -2.76 26.88
C GLU A 455 -6.60 -2.36 27.79
N ALA A 456 -5.40 -2.10 27.24
CA ALA A 456 -4.17 -1.79 27.99
C ALA A 456 -4.29 -0.56 28.90
N PHE A 457 -5.26 0.33 28.64
CA PHE A 457 -5.53 1.48 29.48
C PHE A 457 -5.91 1.12 30.93
N LEU A 458 -6.40 -0.10 31.15
CA LEU A 458 -6.72 -0.65 32.46
C LEU A 458 -5.47 -1.02 33.27
N THR A 459 -4.34 -1.28 32.60
CA THR A 459 -3.06 -1.73 33.19
C THR A 459 -1.93 -0.71 33.03
N LEU A 460 -2.26 0.58 32.79
CA LEU A 460 -1.25 1.63 32.73
C LEU A 460 -0.48 1.75 34.06
N PRO A 461 0.87 1.79 34.03
CA PRO A 461 1.67 1.96 35.24
C PRO A 461 1.31 3.26 35.95
N LYS A 462 1.17 3.20 37.29
CA LYS A 462 0.68 4.30 38.13
C LYS A 462 1.48 5.60 37.99
N ALA A 463 2.74 5.52 37.53
CA ALA A 463 3.60 6.66 37.21
C ALA A 463 3.07 7.57 36.08
N LEU A 464 2.15 7.08 35.23
CA LEU A 464 1.51 7.85 34.16
C LEU A 464 0.28 8.63 34.63
N THR A 465 -0.12 8.53 35.89
CA THR A 465 -1.33 9.17 36.41
C THR A 465 -1.16 10.69 36.45
N GLY A 466 -2.07 11.41 35.77
CA GLY A 466 -1.98 12.86 35.57
C GLY A 466 -1.13 13.28 34.37
N VAL A 467 -0.52 12.35 33.64
CA VAL A 467 0.19 12.64 32.39
C VAL A 467 -0.82 12.77 31.25
N PRO A 468 -0.93 13.93 30.57
CA PRO A 468 -1.81 14.09 29.43
C PRO A 468 -1.30 13.31 28.22
N LEU A 469 -2.21 12.83 27.38
CA LEU A 469 -1.84 12.21 26.11
C LEU A 469 -1.32 13.27 25.11
N PRO A 470 -0.38 12.92 24.22
CA PRO A 470 0.10 13.83 23.18
C PRO A 470 -1.03 14.31 22.27
N VAL A 471 -1.17 15.62 22.09
CA VAL A 471 -2.23 16.22 21.27
C VAL A 471 -2.05 15.82 19.80
N ASN A 472 -3.10 15.30 19.15
CA ASN A 472 -3.09 15.13 17.70
C ASN A 472 -3.52 16.45 17.03
N THR A 473 -2.57 17.14 16.39
CA THR A 473 -2.77 18.43 15.72
C THR A 473 -3.20 18.29 14.25
N GLY A 474 -3.29 17.07 13.73
CA GLY A 474 -3.56 16.79 12.32
C GLY A 474 -2.35 16.98 11.39
N MET A 475 -1.21 17.41 11.94
CA MET A 475 0.07 17.54 11.23
C MET A 475 1.05 16.45 11.69
N LEU A 476 2.03 16.15 10.86
CA LEU A 476 3.19 15.34 11.25
C LEU A 476 4.32 16.30 11.66
N GLU A 477 4.34 16.67 12.93
CA GLU A 477 5.32 17.56 13.56
C GLU A 477 6.71 16.90 13.60
N THR A 478 7.76 17.66 13.28
CA THR A 478 9.12 17.11 13.12
C THR A 478 9.64 16.48 14.41
N GLU A 479 9.36 17.10 15.55
CA GLU A 479 9.74 16.65 16.89
C GLU A 479 8.92 15.47 17.44
N ARG A 480 7.89 15.00 16.71
CA ARG A 480 6.98 13.92 17.15
C ARG A 480 6.66 12.87 16.09
N LYS A 481 6.99 13.10 14.83
CA LYS A 481 6.65 12.23 13.69
C LYS A 481 7.80 12.06 12.70
N SER A 482 9.02 12.44 13.08
CA SER A 482 10.19 12.27 12.21
C SER A 482 11.41 11.71 12.91
N VAL A 483 12.34 11.18 12.12
CA VAL A 483 13.73 10.95 12.54
C VAL A 483 14.71 11.59 11.56
N TYR A 484 15.86 12.00 12.08
CA TYR A 484 16.94 12.61 11.30
C TYR A 484 17.97 11.55 10.87
N LEU A 485 18.34 11.55 9.58
CA LEU A 485 19.36 10.67 9.01
C LEU A 485 20.37 11.47 8.19
N ASN A 486 21.61 10.97 8.11
CA ASN A 486 22.61 11.34 7.10
C ASN A 486 22.87 12.86 6.95
N GLY A 487 22.96 13.61 8.05
CA GLY A 487 23.30 15.04 8.05
C GLY A 487 23.40 15.63 9.47
N ASP A 488 23.92 16.86 9.58
CA ASP A 488 23.95 17.63 10.84
C ASP A 488 22.57 18.24 11.11
N TRP A 489 21.77 17.54 11.93
CA TRP A 489 20.43 17.96 12.34
C TRP A 489 20.37 18.31 13.83
N THR A 490 19.60 19.34 14.15
CA THR A 490 19.30 19.76 15.53
C THR A 490 17.82 20.13 15.63
N THR A 491 17.15 19.78 16.72
CA THR A 491 15.80 20.32 17.02
C THR A 491 15.95 21.69 17.68
N ALA A 492 15.16 22.67 17.27
CA ALA A 492 15.16 24.03 17.79
C ALA A 492 13.73 24.56 17.98
N THR A 493 13.55 25.54 18.86
CA THR A 493 12.24 26.15 19.17
C THR A 493 12.30 27.67 19.00
N GLU A 494 11.28 28.26 18.40
CA GLU A 494 11.16 29.69 18.10
C GLU A 494 9.71 30.15 18.34
N GLY A 495 9.48 30.82 19.47
CA GLY A 495 8.13 31.12 19.94
C GLY A 495 7.39 29.83 20.30
N GLU A 496 6.25 29.59 19.64
CA GLU A 496 5.42 28.39 19.83
C GLU A 496 5.77 27.24 18.88
N ARG A 497 6.67 27.44 17.91
CA ARG A 497 7.07 26.40 16.94
C ARG A 497 8.34 25.67 17.39
N THR A 498 8.33 24.35 17.33
CA THR A 498 9.54 23.51 17.35
C THR A 498 9.74 22.93 15.95
N TYR A 499 11.01 22.76 15.53
CA TYR A 499 11.35 22.36 14.18
C TYR A 499 12.73 21.69 14.12
N GLY A 500 12.95 20.88 13.09
CA GLY A 500 14.26 20.33 12.76
C GLY A 500 15.06 21.28 11.89
N ARG A 501 16.29 21.61 12.29
CA ARG A 501 17.26 22.42 11.56
C ARG A 501 18.42 21.57 11.07
N ALA A 502 18.57 21.46 9.75
CA ALA A 502 19.75 20.90 9.10
C ALA A 502 20.78 21.99 8.80
N ARG A 503 22.07 21.69 9.01
CA ARG A 503 23.18 22.33 8.29
C ARG A 503 23.58 21.46 7.11
N LEU A 504 23.47 22.00 5.90
CA LEU A 504 23.74 21.23 4.69
C LEU A 504 25.23 21.19 4.35
N THR A 505 25.61 20.02 3.86
CA THR A 505 26.86 19.76 3.13
C THR A 505 26.49 19.25 1.71
N PRO A 506 27.45 19.12 0.79
CA PRO A 506 27.18 18.59 -0.55
C PRO A 506 26.62 17.15 -0.58
N THR A 507 26.80 16.33 0.47
CA THR A 507 26.18 15.00 0.55
C THR A 507 24.71 15.05 0.95
N GLY A 508 24.25 16.16 1.52
CA GLY A 508 22.87 16.42 1.95
C GLY A 508 22.60 16.17 3.43
N ALA A 509 21.31 16.22 3.78
CA ALA A 509 20.75 15.89 5.10
C ALA A 509 19.32 15.39 4.91
N THR A 510 18.92 14.30 5.58
CA THR A 510 17.58 13.69 5.40
C THR A 510 16.75 13.75 6.67
N VAL A 511 15.48 14.14 6.54
CA VAL A 511 14.44 13.94 7.57
C VAL A 511 13.42 12.95 7.03
N VAL A 512 12.99 12.00 7.87
CA VAL A 512 12.09 10.91 7.49
C VAL A 512 10.82 11.02 8.31
N PHE A 513 9.66 11.15 7.65
CA PHE A 513 8.36 11.19 8.32
C PHE A 513 7.63 9.87 8.16
N HIS A 514 7.06 9.38 9.26
CA HIS A 514 6.24 8.16 9.33
C HIS A 514 4.75 8.52 9.49
N ASP A 515 3.87 7.53 9.66
CA ASP A 515 2.41 7.68 9.71
C ASP A 515 1.77 8.37 8.49
N ILE A 516 2.40 8.26 7.31
CA ILE A 516 1.95 8.93 6.09
C ILE A 516 0.66 8.31 5.53
N ALA A 517 -0.44 9.07 5.60
CA ALA A 517 -1.69 8.78 4.89
C ALA A 517 -1.83 9.67 3.64
N TYR A 518 -1.52 9.13 2.46
CA TYR A 518 -1.72 9.85 1.19
C TYR A 518 -3.21 10.09 0.90
N ALA A 519 -3.50 11.23 0.24
CA ALA A 519 -4.82 11.54 -0.28
C ALA A 519 -5.15 10.74 -1.56
N ASP A 520 -6.25 11.10 -2.23
CA ASP A 520 -6.67 10.47 -3.49
C ASP A 520 -5.70 10.79 -4.66
N ARG A 521 -4.69 9.93 -4.81
CA ARG A 521 -3.63 10.00 -5.84
C ARG A 521 -4.12 9.78 -7.28
N SER A 522 -5.42 9.55 -7.51
CA SER A 522 -6.01 9.63 -8.87
C SER A 522 -6.13 11.08 -9.37
N LYS A 523 -6.00 12.06 -8.47
CA LYS A 523 -6.08 13.51 -8.70
C LYS A 523 -4.78 14.17 -8.24
N TYR A 524 -4.70 15.51 -8.35
CA TYR A 524 -3.63 16.31 -7.74
C TYR A 524 -3.56 16.04 -6.24
N ALA A 525 -2.40 15.63 -5.73
CA ALA A 525 -2.24 15.16 -4.36
C ALA A 525 -0.96 15.74 -3.73
N PRO A 526 -0.90 17.07 -3.49
CA PRO A 526 0.24 17.71 -2.85
C PRO A 526 0.44 17.21 -1.42
N VAL A 527 1.69 16.95 -1.06
CA VAL A 527 2.14 16.76 0.33
C VAL A 527 2.74 18.09 0.79
N GLY A 528 2.11 18.78 1.75
CA GLY A 528 2.52 20.12 2.16
C GLY A 528 3.63 20.10 3.20
N LEU A 529 4.89 20.31 2.80
CA LEU A 529 6.04 20.37 3.71
C LEU A 529 6.32 21.82 4.12
N MET A 530 6.18 22.14 5.41
CA MET A 530 6.43 23.49 5.93
C MET A 530 7.93 23.69 6.20
N VAL A 531 8.58 24.60 5.45
CA VAL A 531 10.04 24.81 5.49
C VAL A 531 10.44 26.29 5.58
N ARG A 532 11.68 26.52 6.00
CA ARG A 532 12.39 27.80 5.89
C ARG A 532 13.84 27.55 5.50
N THR A 533 14.40 28.40 4.65
CA THR A 533 15.77 28.32 4.12
C THR A 533 16.47 29.68 4.11
N ASN A 534 17.81 29.67 4.03
CA ASN A 534 18.67 30.85 3.84
C ASN A 534 19.42 30.88 2.49
N ALA A 535 19.17 29.90 1.63
CA ALA A 535 19.89 29.65 0.39
C ALA A 535 19.02 28.79 -0.55
N VAL A 536 19.41 28.73 -1.82
CA VAL A 536 18.81 27.78 -2.78
C VAL A 536 19.32 26.38 -2.47
N THR A 537 18.40 25.44 -2.24
CA THR A 537 18.68 24.03 -1.96
C THR A 537 17.86 23.15 -2.91
N LYS A 538 18.06 21.83 -2.86
CA LYS A 538 17.24 20.83 -3.57
C LYS A 538 16.60 19.89 -2.56
N LEU A 539 15.33 19.60 -2.76
CA LEU A 539 14.56 18.59 -2.05
C LEU A 539 14.37 17.38 -2.97
N ALA A 540 14.70 16.19 -2.46
CA ALA A 540 14.35 14.92 -3.06
C ALA A 540 13.44 14.14 -2.09
N ALA A 541 12.31 13.65 -2.59
CA ALA A 541 11.37 12.83 -1.83
C ALA A 541 11.42 11.38 -2.32
N SER A 542 11.76 10.44 -1.44
CA SER A 542 11.99 9.01 -1.76
C SER A 542 11.22 8.06 -0.84
N ALA A 543 11.05 6.82 -1.32
CA ALA A 543 10.45 5.71 -0.55
C ALA A 543 11.38 5.12 0.53
N THR A 544 12.69 5.13 0.28
CA THR A 544 13.76 4.70 1.19
C THR A 544 14.98 5.60 0.96
N VAL A 545 16.03 5.49 1.80
CA VAL A 545 17.29 6.24 1.61
C VAL A 545 17.94 5.97 0.24
N GLY A 546 17.86 4.74 -0.26
CA GLY A 546 18.44 4.32 -1.54
C GLY A 546 17.48 4.42 -2.74
N ALA A 547 16.17 4.56 -2.51
CA ALA A 547 15.19 4.61 -3.60
C ALA A 547 15.33 5.88 -4.46
N ARG A 548 15.19 5.70 -5.78
CA ARG A 548 15.10 6.82 -6.72
C ARG A 548 13.95 7.77 -6.31
N PRO A 549 14.19 9.08 -6.20
CA PRO A 549 13.15 10.01 -5.77
C PRO A 549 11.91 9.99 -6.66
N TRP A 550 10.73 10.01 -6.05
CA TRP A 550 9.45 10.16 -6.74
C TRP A 550 9.13 11.63 -7.05
N SER A 551 9.69 12.57 -6.28
CA SER A 551 9.72 14.00 -6.59
C SER A 551 11.12 14.58 -6.33
N GLU A 552 11.56 15.49 -7.21
CA GLU A 552 12.77 16.29 -7.06
C GLU A 552 12.41 17.75 -7.35
N MET A 553 12.71 18.66 -6.42
CA MET A 553 12.36 20.08 -6.50
C MET A 553 13.54 20.95 -6.10
N THR A 554 13.62 22.16 -6.67
CA THR A 554 14.49 23.20 -6.09
C THR A 554 13.70 23.89 -4.98
N VAL A 555 14.30 24.09 -3.82
CA VAL A 555 13.72 24.91 -2.76
C VAL A 555 14.47 26.25 -2.78
N PRO A 556 13.80 27.38 -3.14
CA PRO A 556 14.46 28.67 -3.19
C PRO A 556 14.92 29.13 -1.81
N ASP A 557 15.79 30.15 -1.77
CA ASP A 557 15.96 30.95 -0.57
C ASP A 557 14.63 31.64 -0.22
N THR A 558 14.07 31.28 0.94
CA THR A 558 12.83 31.85 1.50
C THR A 558 13.04 33.22 2.18
N GLY A 559 14.28 33.69 2.33
CA GLY A 559 14.57 34.92 3.07
C GLY A 559 14.23 34.83 4.55
N GLY A 560 14.37 33.64 5.15
CA GLY A 560 14.01 33.39 6.55
C GLY A 560 12.49 33.35 6.81
N GLN A 561 11.66 33.18 5.78
CA GLN A 561 10.20 33.06 5.93
C GLN A 561 9.76 31.59 5.88
N TRP A 562 8.77 31.23 6.71
CA TRP A 562 8.12 29.93 6.65
C TRP A 562 7.20 29.84 5.41
N ARG A 563 7.35 28.78 4.61
CA ARG A 563 6.60 28.53 3.38
C ARG A 563 6.33 27.05 3.17
N TYR A 564 5.20 26.71 2.57
CA TYR A 564 4.96 25.34 2.10
C TYR A 564 5.72 25.05 0.80
N ILE A 565 6.44 23.93 0.75
CA ILE A 565 6.87 23.27 -0.49
C ILE A 565 5.96 22.06 -0.71
N VAL A 566 5.49 21.85 -1.95
CA VAL A 566 4.35 20.97 -2.25
C VAL A 566 4.66 19.91 -3.32
N PRO A 567 5.53 18.92 -3.04
CA PRO A 567 5.72 17.77 -3.93
C PRO A 567 4.40 17.03 -4.18
N ASP A 568 4.09 16.78 -5.45
CA ASP A 568 2.86 16.12 -5.88
C ASP A 568 3.01 14.60 -5.86
N SER A 569 2.17 13.93 -5.06
CA SER A 569 2.13 12.47 -4.92
C SER A 569 1.20 11.78 -5.94
N ALA A 570 0.51 12.54 -6.79
CA ALA A 570 -0.40 12.02 -7.80
C ALA A 570 0.24 10.96 -8.71
N ASN A 571 -0.52 9.94 -9.10
CA ASN A 571 -0.03 8.85 -9.97
C ASN A 571 0.54 9.37 -11.31
N ALA A 572 -0.02 10.46 -11.83
CA ALA A 572 0.46 11.13 -13.05
C ALA A 572 1.76 11.94 -12.82
N ALA A 573 2.01 12.44 -11.61
CA ALA A 573 3.20 13.21 -11.27
C ALA A 573 4.42 12.31 -10.98
N THR A 574 4.22 11.21 -10.27
CA THR A 574 5.33 10.30 -9.88
C THR A 574 5.74 9.32 -10.98
N ALA A 575 5.00 9.27 -12.10
CA ALA A 575 5.30 8.45 -13.28
C ALA A 575 5.58 6.97 -12.93
N GLY A 576 4.73 6.38 -12.07
CA GLY A 576 4.83 4.98 -11.64
C GLY A 576 5.90 4.68 -10.56
N ARG A 577 6.68 5.67 -10.12
CA ARG A 577 7.68 5.47 -9.05
C ARG A 577 7.01 5.12 -7.71
N ARG A 578 7.68 4.30 -6.89
CA ARG A 578 7.30 3.95 -5.51
C ARG A 578 7.48 5.16 -4.59
N LEU A 579 6.51 5.39 -3.69
CA LEU A 579 6.52 6.54 -2.75
C LEU A 579 6.99 6.21 -1.33
N GLY A 580 6.88 4.94 -0.93
CA GLY A 580 6.86 4.51 0.46
C GLY A 580 5.40 4.43 0.94
N ASP A 581 5.03 3.35 1.64
CA ASP A 581 3.62 3.03 1.90
C ASP A 581 3.00 3.97 2.94
N ASN A 582 3.68 4.14 4.08
CA ASN A 582 3.28 5.03 5.18
C ASN A 582 4.49 5.86 5.67
N ILE A 583 5.48 6.07 4.81
CA ILE A 583 6.76 6.75 5.11
C ILE A 583 7.22 7.60 3.92
N ILE A 584 7.86 8.75 4.19
CA ILE A 584 8.54 9.58 3.18
C ILE A 584 9.91 10.00 3.70
N TYR A 585 10.94 9.85 2.87
CA TYR A 585 12.29 10.36 3.11
C TYR A 585 12.49 11.68 2.35
N PHE A 586 12.58 12.80 3.06
CA PHE A 586 12.89 14.11 2.49
C PHE A 586 14.37 14.42 2.66
N LYS A 587 15.13 14.23 1.57
CA LYS A 587 16.55 14.59 1.51
C LYS A 587 16.73 16.01 0.97
N PHE A 588 17.32 16.88 1.77
CA PHE A 588 17.80 18.18 1.34
C PHE A 588 19.27 18.13 0.93
N SER A 589 19.67 18.96 -0.03
CA SER A 589 21.06 19.14 -0.46
C SER A 589 21.29 20.56 -0.98
N GLY A 590 22.50 21.08 -0.88
CA GLY A 590 22.77 22.48 -1.20
C GLY A 590 24.25 22.86 -1.04
N PRO A 591 24.59 24.16 -1.16
CA PRO A 591 25.93 24.63 -0.86
C PRO A 591 26.23 24.45 0.64
N GLU A 592 27.51 24.26 0.94
CA GLU A 592 27.98 24.05 2.32
C GLU A 592 27.64 25.25 3.22
N GLY A 593 27.06 24.98 4.39
CA GLY A 593 26.62 26.01 5.33
C GLY A 593 25.23 26.61 5.03
N ALA A 594 24.54 26.18 3.97
CA ALA A 594 23.10 26.41 3.84
C ALA A 594 22.34 25.76 5.01
N THR A 595 21.27 26.40 5.45
CA THR A 595 20.38 25.88 6.50
C THR A 595 18.99 25.63 5.97
N VAL A 596 18.41 24.50 6.35
CA VAL A 596 16.99 24.18 6.13
C VAL A 596 16.35 23.91 7.48
N ASP A 597 15.30 24.64 7.79
CA ASP A 597 14.40 24.33 8.89
C ASP A 597 13.14 23.65 8.34
N VAL A 598 12.67 22.60 9.02
CA VAL A 598 11.47 21.82 8.68
C VAL A 598 10.58 21.73 9.92
N ASP A 599 9.33 22.16 9.79
CA ASP A 599 8.37 22.30 10.90
C ASP A 599 7.45 21.07 10.97
N TYR A 600 6.67 20.83 9.91
CA TYR A 600 5.78 19.67 9.81
C TYR A 600 5.42 19.29 8.36
N VAL A 601 4.83 18.10 8.20
CA VAL A 601 4.10 17.67 6.99
C VAL A 601 2.59 17.81 7.20
N ASN A 602 1.92 18.49 6.27
CA ASN A 602 0.48 18.61 6.15
C ASN A 602 -0.03 17.70 5.02
N LEU A 603 -0.70 16.60 5.40
CA LEU A 603 -1.32 15.66 4.45
C LEU A 603 -2.76 16.07 4.06
N ALA A 604 -3.36 17.01 4.77
CA ALA A 604 -4.62 17.67 4.40
C ALA A 604 -4.40 18.84 3.42
N ALA A 605 -3.17 19.08 2.96
CA ALA A 605 -2.85 20.07 1.92
C ALA A 605 -3.79 20.06 0.69
N PRO A 606 -4.26 18.91 0.15
CA PRO A 606 -5.19 18.90 -1.00
C PRO A 606 -6.57 19.52 -0.74
N THR A 607 -6.94 19.80 0.52
CA THR A 607 -8.19 20.50 0.90
C THR A 607 -7.95 21.79 1.68
N GLN A 608 -6.70 22.11 2.04
CA GLN A 608 -6.32 23.28 2.84
C GLN A 608 -5.49 24.31 2.08
N LEU A 609 -4.82 23.93 0.98
CA LEU A 609 -3.91 24.79 0.21
C LEU A 609 -4.30 24.80 -1.28
N THR A 610 -4.06 25.91 -1.98
CA THR A 610 -4.34 26.08 -3.42
C THR A 610 -3.10 26.32 -4.29
N PRO A 611 -1.91 25.80 -3.89
CA PRO A 611 -0.59 26.32 -4.26
C PRO A 611 -0.42 26.52 -5.79
N PRO A 612 0.25 27.59 -6.25
CA PRO A 612 0.40 27.89 -7.67
C PRO A 612 1.00 26.71 -8.46
N ARG A 613 0.29 26.23 -9.49
CA ARG A 613 0.68 25.05 -10.27
C ARG A 613 1.19 25.44 -11.66
N PHE A 614 2.45 25.15 -11.97
CA PHE A 614 2.98 25.31 -13.32
C PHE A 614 2.31 24.34 -14.31
N THR A 615 2.10 24.79 -15.55
CA THR A 615 1.52 23.97 -16.63
C THR A 615 2.51 22.94 -17.20
N MET A 616 3.82 23.13 -16.96
CA MET A 616 4.89 22.23 -17.39
C MET A 616 4.98 20.99 -16.49
N PRO A 617 5.37 19.81 -17.02
CA PRO A 617 5.48 18.59 -16.23
C PRO A 617 6.58 18.67 -15.16
N VAL A 618 6.52 17.76 -14.18
CA VAL A 618 7.40 17.71 -12.99
C VAL A 618 8.89 17.47 -13.32
N PHE A 619 9.20 17.03 -14.55
CA PHE A 619 10.58 16.85 -15.03
C PHE A 619 10.91 17.91 -16.07
N PRO A 620 12.15 18.46 -16.07
CA PRO A 620 12.53 19.53 -16.97
C PRO A 620 12.48 19.06 -18.44
N GLU A 621 11.52 19.58 -19.19
CA GLU A 621 11.59 19.53 -20.65
C GLU A 621 12.87 20.25 -21.09
N THR A 622 13.56 19.66 -22.08
CA THR A 622 14.72 20.29 -22.70
C THR A 622 14.22 21.19 -23.83
N GLU A 623 14.06 22.48 -23.56
CA GLU A 623 13.63 23.47 -24.53
C GLU A 623 14.83 23.90 -25.38
N LEU A 624 14.65 23.92 -26.70
CA LEU A 624 15.73 24.15 -27.66
C LEU A 624 15.76 25.61 -28.10
N VAL A 625 16.94 26.22 -27.95
CA VAL A 625 17.20 27.63 -28.22
C VAL A 625 18.32 27.73 -29.26
N VAL A 626 18.34 28.77 -30.09
CA VAL A 626 19.41 28.99 -31.08
C VAL A 626 20.23 30.22 -30.68
N GLN A 627 21.57 30.15 -30.76
CA GLN A 627 22.43 31.30 -30.49
C GLN A 627 22.07 32.52 -31.35
N GLY A 628 22.15 33.72 -30.78
CA GLY A 628 21.85 34.99 -31.44
C GLY A 628 20.37 35.26 -31.73
N MET A 629 19.48 34.27 -31.61
CA MET A 629 18.05 34.43 -31.86
C MET A 629 17.31 34.83 -30.56
N PRO A 630 16.37 35.78 -30.60
CA PRO A 630 15.55 36.11 -29.44
C PRO A 630 14.68 34.93 -29.02
N TYR A 631 14.87 34.48 -27.79
CA TYR A 631 14.05 33.46 -27.15
C TYR A 631 13.03 34.12 -26.23
N GLN A 632 11.77 33.73 -26.38
CA GLN A 632 10.66 34.13 -25.51
C GLN A 632 9.89 32.88 -25.08
N ALA A 633 9.62 32.76 -23.78
CA ALA A 633 8.89 31.65 -23.19
C ALA A 633 7.98 32.16 -22.06
N LEU A 634 6.94 31.40 -21.72
CA LEU A 634 5.96 31.77 -20.71
C LEU A 634 5.84 30.66 -19.66
N TYR A 635 6.42 30.89 -18.48
CA TYR A 635 6.43 29.94 -17.38
C TYR A 635 5.36 30.31 -16.35
N THR A 636 4.09 30.29 -16.79
CA THR A 636 2.95 30.57 -15.92
C THR A 636 2.65 29.44 -14.95
N ALA A 637 2.21 29.83 -13.75
CA ALA A 637 1.58 28.97 -12.77
C ALA A 637 0.15 29.49 -12.50
N THR A 638 -0.81 28.57 -12.35
CA THR A 638 -2.20 28.88 -12.00
C THR A 638 -2.47 28.50 -10.56
N ASP A 639 -2.97 29.44 -9.77
CA ASP A 639 -3.58 29.15 -8.47
C ASP A 639 -5.01 28.61 -8.67
N ALA A 640 -5.53 27.84 -7.71
CA ALA A 640 -6.93 27.41 -7.71
C ALA A 640 -7.86 28.45 -7.05
N ASN A 641 -7.31 29.32 -6.20
CA ASN A 641 -8.01 30.47 -5.62
C ASN A 641 -7.77 31.72 -6.49
N ALA A 642 -8.80 32.15 -7.23
CA ALA A 642 -8.72 33.33 -8.11
C ALA A 642 -8.55 34.67 -7.38
N ALA A 643 -8.50 34.70 -6.04
CA ALA A 643 -8.16 35.88 -5.25
C ALA A 643 -6.64 36.03 -4.98
N ASP A 644 -5.87 34.94 -5.10
CA ASP A 644 -4.46 34.95 -4.74
C ASP A 644 -3.57 35.47 -5.87
N THR A 645 -2.53 36.23 -5.50
CA THR A 645 -1.66 36.92 -6.46
C THR A 645 -0.36 36.15 -6.64
N VAL A 646 -0.24 35.43 -7.77
CA VAL A 646 0.96 34.67 -8.11
C VAL A 646 2.12 35.61 -8.47
N VAL A 647 3.21 35.56 -7.70
CA VAL A 647 4.45 36.30 -7.96
C VAL A 647 5.54 35.34 -8.43
N TYR A 648 6.25 35.73 -9.49
CA TYR A 648 7.31 34.92 -10.12
C TYR A 648 8.71 35.44 -9.77
N LYS A 649 9.66 34.51 -9.59
CA LYS A 649 11.08 34.82 -9.40
C LYS A 649 11.95 33.78 -10.10
N ALA A 650 12.94 34.24 -10.87
CA ALA A 650 14.02 33.40 -11.35
C ALA A 650 14.96 33.05 -10.18
N VAL A 651 15.08 31.74 -9.90
CA VAL A 651 15.93 31.18 -8.82
C VAL A 651 17.33 30.86 -9.37
N SER A 652 17.36 30.38 -10.62
CA SER A 652 18.54 30.24 -11.48
C SER A 652 18.11 30.64 -12.89
N ALA A 653 18.95 31.37 -13.63
CA ALA A 653 18.72 31.68 -15.04
C ALA A 653 20.06 31.83 -15.78
N PRO A 654 20.10 31.61 -17.10
CA PRO A 654 21.30 31.88 -17.89
C PRO A 654 21.68 33.37 -17.84
N PRO A 655 22.98 33.71 -17.93
CA PRO A 655 23.42 35.10 -18.04
C PRO A 655 22.73 35.84 -19.20
N GLY A 656 22.18 37.02 -18.91
CA GLY A 656 21.45 37.84 -19.87
C GLY A 656 19.97 37.49 -20.06
N ALA A 657 19.44 36.46 -19.39
CA ALA A 657 18.01 36.17 -19.37
C ALA A 657 17.27 37.06 -18.34
N THR A 658 16.08 37.53 -18.68
CA THR A 658 15.20 38.27 -17.77
C THR A 658 13.85 37.56 -17.65
N LEU A 659 13.25 37.61 -16.45
CA LEU A 659 11.93 37.05 -16.16
C LEU A 659 11.04 38.17 -15.61
N ASP A 660 9.86 38.37 -16.20
CA ASP A 660 8.85 39.26 -15.66
C ASP A 660 8.17 38.63 -14.43
N THR A 661 8.18 39.37 -13.31
CA THR A 661 7.76 38.86 -11.99
C THR A 661 6.24 38.76 -11.81
N THR A 662 5.44 39.21 -12.79
CA THR A 662 3.98 39.28 -12.72
C THR A 662 3.31 38.29 -13.68
N THR A 663 3.97 38.02 -14.81
CA THR A 663 3.46 37.19 -15.91
C THR A 663 4.21 35.87 -16.08
N GLY A 664 5.42 35.74 -15.52
CA GLY A 664 6.28 34.58 -15.75
C GLY A 664 6.89 34.53 -17.16
N ALA A 665 6.83 35.64 -17.92
CA ALA A 665 7.43 35.74 -19.25
C ALA A 665 8.96 35.85 -19.16
N LEU A 666 9.67 34.93 -19.82
CA LEU A 666 11.13 34.98 -19.99
C LEU A 666 11.48 35.63 -21.33
N ALA A 667 12.48 36.51 -21.33
CA ALA A 667 13.17 36.97 -22.53
C ALA A 667 14.67 36.71 -22.43
N TRP A 668 15.28 36.17 -23.49
CA TRP A 668 16.72 35.90 -23.54
C TRP A 668 17.24 35.97 -24.98
N THR A 669 18.53 36.22 -25.18
CA THR A 669 19.20 36.09 -26.47
C THR A 669 20.59 35.51 -26.22
N PRO A 670 20.78 34.18 -26.32
CA PRO A 670 22.04 33.54 -25.97
C PRO A 670 23.18 33.97 -26.90
N ALA A 671 24.30 34.38 -26.32
CA ALA A 671 25.55 34.63 -27.04
C ALA A 671 26.25 33.31 -27.42
N ALA A 672 27.18 33.36 -28.37
CA ALA A 672 27.83 32.15 -28.90
C ALA A 672 28.63 31.33 -27.86
N HIS A 673 29.18 31.99 -26.83
CA HIS A 673 29.84 31.30 -25.70
C HIS A 673 28.86 30.59 -24.76
N GLN A 674 27.55 30.72 -24.99
CA GLN A 674 26.47 30.07 -24.24
C GLN A 674 25.88 28.87 -25.00
N VAL A 675 26.45 28.43 -26.12
CA VAL A 675 26.09 27.14 -26.74
C VAL A 675 26.37 26.00 -25.76
N GLY A 676 25.39 25.11 -25.55
CA GLY A 676 25.40 24.11 -24.49
C GLY A 676 24.10 24.10 -23.67
N VAL A 677 24.13 23.43 -22.52
CA VAL A 677 22.96 23.19 -21.67
C VAL A 677 22.98 24.08 -20.44
N HIS A 678 21.87 24.78 -20.17
CA HIS A 678 21.67 25.63 -18.98
C HIS A 678 20.37 25.24 -18.28
N ASP A 679 20.37 25.17 -16.95
CA ASP A 679 19.16 24.92 -16.16
C ASP A 679 18.57 26.26 -15.67
N LEU A 680 17.38 26.61 -16.19
CA LEU A 680 16.51 27.68 -15.69
C LEU A 680 15.64 27.11 -14.56
N VAL A 681 15.54 27.82 -13.43
CA VAL A 681 14.61 27.48 -12.35
C VAL A 681 13.72 28.68 -12.07
N VAL A 682 12.41 28.51 -12.24
CA VAL A 682 11.40 29.52 -11.94
C VAL A 682 10.61 29.10 -10.71
N SER A 683 10.46 30.01 -9.76
CA SER A 683 9.58 29.87 -8.61
C SER A 683 8.34 30.74 -8.76
N ALA A 684 7.20 30.23 -8.31
CA ALA A 684 5.92 30.94 -8.22
C ALA A 684 5.37 30.82 -6.80
N THR A 685 4.81 31.89 -6.25
CA THR A 685 4.27 31.94 -4.88
C THR A 685 3.00 32.77 -4.81
N ASP A 686 2.05 32.27 -4.01
CA ASP A 686 0.80 32.90 -3.52
C ASP A 686 1.06 33.76 -2.25
N GLY A 687 2.25 33.65 -1.64
CA GLY A 687 2.62 34.23 -0.34
C GLY A 687 2.65 33.23 0.83
N VAL A 688 2.12 32.01 0.66
CA VAL A 688 1.98 30.93 1.65
C VAL A 688 2.79 29.70 1.24
N SER A 689 2.67 29.32 -0.03
CA SER A 689 3.27 28.19 -0.73
C SER A 689 4.33 28.68 -1.72
N ILE A 690 5.29 27.83 -2.04
CA ILE A 690 6.23 28.00 -3.16
C ILE A 690 6.19 26.74 -4.01
N SER A 691 5.88 26.93 -5.29
CA SER A 691 6.13 25.92 -6.32
C SER A 691 7.37 26.31 -7.12
N THR A 692 8.10 25.32 -7.62
CA THR A 692 9.19 25.54 -8.58
C THR A 692 9.05 24.63 -9.77
N MET A 693 9.36 25.15 -10.95
CA MET A 693 9.65 24.35 -12.14
C MET A 693 11.12 24.54 -12.53
N THR A 694 11.69 23.52 -13.18
CA THR A 694 12.98 23.61 -13.84
C THR A 694 12.75 23.42 -15.34
N ALA A 695 13.38 24.24 -16.17
CA ALA A 695 13.43 24.07 -17.62
C ALA A 695 14.90 23.96 -18.05
N ARG A 696 15.19 23.06 -18.98
CA ARG A 696 16.56 22.85 -19.47
C ARG A 696 16.72 23.51 -20.82
N LEU A 697 17.37 24.67 -20.84
CA LEU A 697 17.59 25.46 -22.05
C LEU A 697 18.84 24.93 -22.76
N SER A 698 18.63 24.17 -23.84
CA SER A 698 19.69 23.63 -24.69
C SER A 698 19.93 24.58 -25.87
N VAL A 699 20.98 25.38 -25.76
CA VAL A 699 21.39 26.35 -26.78
C VAL A 699 22.21 25.65 -27.86
N GLN A 700 21.77 25.82 -29.09
CA GLN A 700 22.30 25.19 -30.29
C GLN A 700 23.00 26.24 -31.17
N PRO A 701 24.07 25.86 -31.91
CA PRO A 701 24.83 26.81 -32.71
C PRO A 701 24.06 27.32 -33.94
N ASP A 702 23.04 26.62 -34.41
CA ASP A 702 22.22 27.05 -35.55
C ASP A 702 20.83 26.37 -35.57
N ARG A 703 20.02 26.74 -36.55
CA ARG A 703 18.69 26.15 -36.79
C ARG A 703 18.72 24.66 -37.16
N GLN A 704 19.79 24.18 -37.81
CA GLN A 704 19.88 22.81 -38.32
C GLN A 704 20.21 21.82 -37.21
N THR A 705 21.17 22.17 -36.36
CA THR A 705 21.51 21.48 -35.11
C THR A 705 20.33 21.49 -34.14
N ALA A 706 19.62 22.62 -34.01
CA ALA A 706 18.38 22.65 -33.22
C ALA A 706 17.28 21.73 -33.75
N PHE A 707 17.05 21.69 -35.07
CA PHE A 707 16.10 20.74 -35.66
C PHE A 707 16.53 19.27 -35.43
N ALA A 708 17.83 18.97 -35.55
CA ALA A 708 18.36 17.63 -35.26
C ALA A 708 18.21 17.24 -33.77
N ALA A 709 18.41 18.18 -32.85
CA ALA A 709 18.20 17.96 -31.42
C ALA A 709 16.69 17.81 -31.07
N ALA A 710 15.79 18.53 -31.74
CA ALA A 710 14.34 18.39 -31.57
C ALA A 710 13.85 17.01 -32.03
N MET A 711 14.54 16.44 -33.02
CA MET A 711 14.35 15.08 -33.53
C MET A 711 15.02 14.01 -32.65
N GLY A 712 15.67 14.34 -31.52
CA GLY A 712 16.64 13.49 -30.83
C GLY A 712 16.16 12.14 -30.27
N ALA A 713 14.84 11.88 -30.21
CA ALA A 713 14.28 10.57 -29.87
C ALA A 713 13.87 9.71 -31.11
N TYR A 714 14.11 10.21 -32.32
CA TYR A 714 14.01 9.46 -33.58
C TYR A 714 15.40 8.97 -34.02
N ASP A 715 15.67 7.69 -33.74
CA ASP A 715 16.81 6.96 -34.29
C ASP A 715 16.41 6.25 -35.58
N THR A 716 17.12 6.53 -36.68
CA THR A 716 16.90 5.87 -37.97
C THR A 716 17.25 4.37 -37.99
N GLY A 717 18.02 3.88 -37.01
CA GLY A 717 18.28 2.45 -36.82
C GLY A 717 17.19 1.69 -36.04
N SER A 718 16.30 2.41 -35.36
CA SER A 718 15.29 1.83 -34.46
C SER A 718 14.00 1.45 -35.18
N ALA A 719 13.43 0.30 -34.78
CA ALA A 719 12.11 -0.13 -35.24
C ALA A 719 11.01 0.50 -34.38
N TYR A 720 10.27 1.44 -34.97
CA TYR A 720 9.04 2.01 -34.42
C TYR A 720 7.80 1.31 -34.98
N THR A 721 6.67 1.38 -34.28
CA THR A 721 5.38 0.85 -34.76
C THR A 721 4.93 1.57 -36.03
N THR A 722 4.29 0.87 -36.97
CA THR A 722 3.83 1.45 -38.24
C THR A 722 2.90 2.66 -38.02
N PRO A 723 1.91 2.63 -37.10
CA PRO A 723 1.03 3.77 -36.85
C PRO A 723 1.76 4.99 -36.27
N SER A 724 2.68 4.80 -35.30
CA SER A 724 3.42 5.92 -34.70
C SER A 724 4.40 6.53 -35.69
N LEU A 725 5.11 5.72 -36.48
CA LEU A 725 6.05 6.17 -37.50
C LEU A 725 5.37 6.87 -38.69
N ALA A 726 4.16 6.43 -39.05
CA ALA A 726 3.34 7.09 -40.07
C ALA A 726 2.85 8.46 -39.59
N THR A 727 2.30 8.52 -38.37
CA THR A 727 1.83 9.76 -37.71
C THR A 727 2.98 10.76 -37.57
N PHE A 728 4.12 10.32 -37.04
CA PHE A 728 5.34 11.10 -36.92
C PHE A 728 5.77 11.74 -38.25
N LYS A 729 5.85 10.95 -39.34
CA LYS A 729 6.22 11.46 -40.67
C LYS A 729 5.20 12.46 -41.23
N ALA A 730 3.91 12.22 -41.01
CA ALA A 730 2.83 13.08 -41.49
C ALA A 730 2.79 14.44 -40.75
N GLU A 731 2.96 14.44 -39.44
CA GLU A 731 3.00 15.66 -38.62
C GLU A 731 4.31 16.44 -38.77
N LEU A 732 5.45 15.75 -38.96
CA LEU A 732 6.76 16.37 -39.14
C LEU A 732 6.92 17.08 -40.49
N ALA A 733 6.30 16.57 -41.55
CA ALA A 733 6.44 17.13 -42.90
C ALA A 733 6.07 18.63 -43.01
N PRO A 734 4.88 19.11 -42.55
CA PRO A 734 4.55 20.52 -42.57
C PRO A 734 5.40 21.35 -41.60
N LEU A 735 5.80 20.80 -40.44
CA LEU A 735 6.70 21.50 -39.51
C LEU A 735 8.06 21.78 -40.16
N ARG A 736 8.66 20.80 -40.85
CA ARG A 736 9.92 20.97 -41.58
C ARG A 736 9.80 22.02 -42.70
N GLN A 737 8.65 22.11 -43.36
CA GLN A 737 8.39 23.17 -44.36
C GLN A 737 8.31 24.55 -43.72
N ALA A 738 7.54 24.72 -42.64
CA ALA A 738 7.42 25.99 -41.92
C ALA A 738 8.77 26.47 -41.37
N MET A 739 9.57 25.56 -40.78
CA MET A 739 10.88 25.87 -40.19
C MET A 739 11.92 26.39 -41.19
N ALA A 740 11.75 26.11 -42.49
CA ALA A 740 12.68 26.57 -43.53
C ALA A 740 12.57 28.08 -43.82
N SER A 741 11.44 28.72 -43.51
CA SER A 741 11.18 30.14 -43.78
C SER A 741 10.66 30.95 -42.59
N ALA A 742 10.35 30.31 -41.46
CA ALA A 742 9.85 30.97 -40.25
C ALA A 742 10.80 32.10 -39.76
N PRO A 743 10.27 33.25 -39.28
CA PRO A 743 11.03 34.24 -38.53
C PRO A 743 11.71 33.66 -37.28
N ASP A 744 12.78 34.30 -36.80
CA ASP A 744 13.54 33.82 -35.63
C ASP A 744 12.66 33.67 -34.38
N ALA A 745 11.71 34.58 -34.17
CA ALA A 745 10.77 34.54 -33.04
C ALA A 745 9.76 33.37 -33.10
N GLU A 746 9.48 32.81 -34.29
CA GLU A 746 8.56 31.68 -34.47
C GLU A 746 9.26 30.33 -34.41
N PHE A 747 10.58 30.30 -34.67
CA PHE A 747 11.35 29.07 -34.79
C PHE A 747 11.36 28.19 -33.50
N PRO A 748 11.48 28.74 -32.27
CA PRO A 748 11.40 27.94 -31.04
C PRO A 748 10.04 27.24 -30.84
N ALA A 749 8.94 27.90 -31.22
CA ALA A 749 7.60 27.30 -31.13
C ALA A 749 7.42 26.14 -32.13
N LEU A 750 8.12 26.16 -33.26
CA LEU A 750 8.18 25.04 -34.20
C LEU A 750 9.08 23.90 -33.69
N LEU A 751 10.21 24.21 -33.05
CA LEU A 751 11.05 23.22 -32.37
C LEU A 751 10.26 22.44 -31.30
N LYS A 752 9.49 23.13 -30.44
CA LYS A 752 8.67 22.47 -29.41
C LYS A 752 7.63 21.52 -30.02
N LYS A 753 6.98 21.91 -31.13
CA LYS A 753 6.09 21.03 -31.89
C LYS A 753 6.82 19.82 -32.48
N VAL A 754 8.04 19.98 -33.00
CA VAL A 754 8.85 18.83 -33.46
C VAL A 754 9.13 17.88 -32.28
N GLN A 755 9.47 18.38 -31.10
CA GLN A 755 9.68 17.54 -29.91
C GLN A 755 8.40 16.83 -29.44
N GLU A 756 7.24 17.49 -29.52
CA GLU A 756 5.92 16.88 -29.26
C GLU A 756 5.61 15.76 -30.26
N VAL A 757 5.88 15.99 -31.55
CA VAL A 757 5.71 15.00 -32.63
C VAL A 757 6.66 13.81 -32.44
N THR A 758 7.94 14.05 -32.14
CA THR A 758 8.92 12.97 -31.89
C THR A 758 8.57 12.16 -30.64
N ARG A 759 7.99 12.78 -29.59
CA ARG A 759 7.56 12.06 -28.37
C ARG A 759 6.38 11.09 -28.59
N LYS A 760 5.68 11.16 -29.73
CA LYS A 760 4.63 10.19 -30.10
C LYS A 760 5.17 8.91 -30.74
N LEU A 761 6.49 8.79 -30.96
CA LEU A 761 7.10 7.59 -31.52
C LEU A 761 7.11 6.45 -30.50
N GLU A 762 6.52 5.32 -30.88
CA GLU A 762 6.49 4.11 -30.06
C GLU A 762 7.48 3.09 -30.61
N LEU A 763 8.42 2.64 -29.78
CA LEU A 763 9.30 1.54 -30.16
C LEU A 763 8.46 0.26 -30.34
N LEU A 764 8.74 -0.48 -31.41
CA LEU A 764 8.12 -1.78 -31.64
C LEU A 764 8.56 -2.79 -30.56
N ASN A 765 9.83 -2.69 -30.13
CA ASN A 765 10.51 -3.58 -29.19
C ASN A 765 11.27 -2.79 -28.10
N PRO A 766 10.59 -2.14 -27.13
CA PRO A 766 11.24 -1.63 -25.92
C PRO A 766 11.80 -2.80 -25.09
N ARG A 767 12.84 -2.54 -24.29
CA ARG A 767 13.66 -3.58 -23.65
C ARG A 767 13.91 -3.29 -22.17
N LEU A 768 13.84 -4.33 -21.34
CA LEU A 768 14.32 -4.26 -19.96
C LEU A 768 15.85 -4.23 -19.93
N ALA A 769 16.40 -3.51 -18.96
CA ALA A 769 17.85 -3.32 -18.82
C ALA A 769 18.55 -4.49 -18.09
N SER A 770 17.79 -5.33 -17.40
CA SER A 770 18.26 -6.49 -16.63
C SER A 770 18.59 -7.70 -17.51
N ASP A 771 17.69 -8.05 -18.44
CA ASP A 771 17.78 -9.30 -19.22
C ASP A 771 17.58 -9.14 -20.75
N GLY A 772 17.24 -7.94 -21.23
CA GLY A 772 16.93 -7.69 -22.64
C GLY A 772 15.63 -8.31 -23.16
N SER A 773 14.75 -8.78 -22.27
CA SER A 773 13.37 -9.15 -22.63
C SER A 773 12.53 -7.93 -23.01
N LEU A 774 11.30 -8.14 -23.48
CA LEU A 774 10.41 -7.05 -23.89
C LEU A 774 9.83 -6.31 -22.68
N ASP A 775 10.02 -4.99 -22.64
CA ASP A 775 9.40 -4.11 -21.65
C ASP A 775 7.93 -3.85 -22.01
N TRP A 776 7.09 -4.86 -21.75
CA TRP A 776 5.67 -4.85 -22.12
C TRP A 776 4.82 -3.89 -21.27
N SER A 777 5.39 -3.28 -20.22
CA SER A 777 4.76 -2.21 -19.44
C SER A 777 4.51 -0.93 -20.25
N LYS A 778 5.16 -0.77 -21.41
CA LYS A 778 4.98 0.37 -22.32
C LYS A 778 3.73 0.22 -23.19
N ASN A 779 2.59 -0.04 -22.54
CA ASN A 779 1.26 -0.23 -23.15
C ASN A 779 1.21 -1.26 -24.28
N MET A 780 2.05 -2.31 -24.23
CA MET A 780 2.16 -3.29 -25.33
C MET A 780 1.02 -4.33 -25.36
N VAL A 781 0.19 -4.42 -24.31
CA VAL A 781 -0.87 -5.43 -24.18
C VAL A 781 -2.16 -4.87 -23.56
N THR A 782 -3.28 -5.51 -23.88
CA THR A 782 -4.52 -5.44 -23.10
C THR A 782 -4.68 -6.75 -22.30
N PRO A 783 -4.65 -6.72 -20.95
CA PRO A 783 -4.87 -7.90 -20.12
C PRO A 783 -6.37 -8.18 -19.88
N THR A 784 -6.73 -9.43 -19.60
CA THR A 784 -8.11 -9.82 -19.23
C THR A 784 -8.45 -9.64 -17.75
N VAL A 785 -7.49 -9.91 -16.85
CA VAL A 785 -7.72 -9.98 -15.39
C VAL A 785 -6.73 -9.14 -14.59
N LEU A 786 -5.52 -8.91 -15.11
CA LEU A 786 -4.53 -8.06 -14.46
C LEU A 786 -4.96 -6.59 -14.53
N SER A 787 -4.77 -5.86 -13.43
CA SER A 787 -4.87 -4.39 -13.43
C SER A 787 -3.74 -3.80 -14.27
N PRO A 788 -4.00 -2.87 -15.22
CA PRO A 788 -2.94 -2.20 -15.96
C PRO A 788 -1.92 -1.49 -15.06
N ASN A 789 -2.35 -1.02 -13.89
CA ASN A 789 -1.47 -0.38 -12.90
C ASN A 789 -0.49 -1.36 -12.22
N ALA A 790 -0.72 -2.67 -12.29
CA ALA A 790 0.17 -3.69 -11.73
C ALA A 790 1.24 -4.17 -12.73
N ILE A 791 1.07 -3.90 -14.03
CA ILE A 791 1.99 -4.34 -15.09
C ILE A 791 3.44 -3.88 -14.86
N PRO A 792 3.74 -2.64 -14.41
CA PRO A 792 5.12 -2.21 -14.18
C PRO A 792 5.87 -3.06 -13.15
N SER A 793 5.16 -3.67 -12.19
CA SER A 793 5.72 -4.57 -11.16
C SER A 793 5.57 -6.04 -11.50
N LEU A 794 5.42 -6.37 -12.79
CA LEU A 794 5.62 -7.70 -13.35
C LEU A 794 6.87 -7.76 -14.26
N VAL A 795 7.67 -6.68 -14.22
CA VAL A 795 8.90 -6.43 -14.98
C VAL A 795 9.86 -5.49 -14.22
N ASP A 796 9.83 -5.49 -12.88
CA ASP A 796 10.71 -4.64 -12.05
C ASP A 796 11.83 -5.40 -11.29
N ASP A 797 11.95 -6.72 -11.54
CA ASP A 797 12.95 -7.64 -10.98
C ASP A 797 12.89 -7.80 -9.44
N ASP A 798 11.87 -7.24 -8.77
CA ASP A 798 11.61 -7.32 -7.34
C ASP A 798 10.40 -8.21 -7.01
N TYR A 799 10.70 -9.46 -6.65
CA TYR A 799 9.73 -10.48 -6.24
C TYR A 799 8.85 -10.14 -5.02
N THR A 800 9.01 -8.96 -4.41
CA THR A 800 8.22 -8.42 -3.30
C THR A 800 7.24 -7.30 -3.71
N THR A 801 7.36 -6.68 -4.90
CA THR A 801 6.51 -5.55 -5.32
C THR A 801 5.08 -5.98 -5.66
N THR A 802 4.92 -7.07 -6.40
CA THR A 802 3.61 -7.59 -6.80
C THR A 802 2.91 -8.36 -5.67
N SER A 803 1.65 -8.01 -5.43
CA SER A 803 0.78 -8.65 -4.44
C SER A 803 -0.61 -8.97 -4.99
N GLY A 804 -1.21 -10.05 -4.48
CA GLY A 804 -2.52 -10.55 -4.93
C GLY A 804 -2.51 -12.05 -5.26
N ASP A 805 -3.72 -12.59 -5.39
CA ASP A 805 -4.00 -14.00 -5.70
C ASP A 805 -4.93 -14.07 -6.92
N LEU A 806 -4.45 -14.66 -8.01
CA LEU A 806 -5.19 -14.78 -9.27
C LEU A 806 -6.08 -16.03 -9.23
N ARG A 807 -7.39 -15.85 -9.45
CA ARG A 807 -8.40 -16.95 -9.45
C ARG A 807 -8.84 -17.38 -10.84
N ASN A 808 -8.37 -16.68 -11.87
CA ASN A 808 -8.70 -16.90 -13.28
C ASN A 808 -7.40 -16.95 -14.10
N VAL A 809 -7.43 -17.57 -15.27
CA VAL A 809 -6.32 -17.51 -16.23
C VAL A 809 -6.08 -16.07 -16.69
N VAL A 810 -4.82 -15.69 -16.87
CA VAL A 810 -4.44 -14.39 -17.41
C VAL A 810 -4.22 -14.53 -18.89
N THR A 811 -4.92 -13.72 -19.69
CA THR A 811 -4.66 -13.58 -21.13
C THR A 811 -4.22 -12.16 -21.43
N LEU A 812 -3.17 -12.03 -22.25
CA LEU A 812 -2.61 -10.78 -22.75
C LEU A 812 -2.84 -10.71 -24.26
N ASP A 813 -3.52 -9.68 -24.75
CA ASP A 813 -3.65 -9.37 -26.17
C ASP A 813 -2.64 -8.29 -26.58
N PHE A 814 -1.67 -8.61 -27.44
CA PHE A 814 -0.71 -7.63 -27.97
C PHE A 814 -1.29 -6.69 -29.04
N GLY A 815 -2.54 -6.90 -29.47
CA GLY A 815 -3.25 -6.08 -30.46
C GLY A 815 -3.27 -6.69 -31.86
N GLU A 816 -4.25 -6.30 -32.67
CA GLU A 816 -4.55 -6.95 -33.97
C GLU A 816 -3.42 -6.88 -35.00
N ASN A 817 -2.68 -5.76 -35.00
CA ASN A 817 -1.55 -5.49 -35.88
C ASN A 817 -0.21 -6.04 -35.37
N TYR A 818 -0.19 -6.73 -34.22
CA TYR A 818 1.06 -7.14 -33.58
C TYR A 818 1.10 -8.64 -33.32
N ARG A 819 2.28 -9.23 -33.47
CA ARG A 819 2.56 -10.60 -33.01
C ARG A 819 3.87 -10.64 -32.26
N VAL A 820 3.99 -11.50 -31.25
CA VAL A 820 5.26 -11.80 -30.59
C VAL A 820 5.71 -13.20 -31.01
N ALA A 821 7.00 -13.35 -31.31
CA ALA A 821 7.68 -14.64 -31.24
C ALA A 821 8.62 -14.61 -30.04
N ALA A 822 8.62 -15.67 -29.24
CA ALA A 822 9.40 -15.80 -28.03
C ALA A 822 10.26 -17.07 -28.08
N ASN A 823 11.46 -17.02 -27.52
CA ASN A 823 12.33 -18.19 -27.35
C ASN A 823 12.35 -18.69 -25.90
N ALA A 824 11.93 -17.88 -24.93
CA ALA A 824 11.69 -18.27 -23.54
C ALA A 824 10.71 -17.31 -22.85
N PHE A 825 10.15 -17.76 -21.73
CA PHE A 825 9.40 -16.92 -20.79
C PHE A 825 10.07 -16.97 -19.41
N GLY A 826 10.35 -15.82 -18.81
CA GLY A 826 10.69 -15.74 -17.41
C GLY A 826 9.40 -15.71 -16.58
N ILE A 827 9.24 -16.63 -15.63
CA ILE A 827 8.18 -16.56 -14.61
C ILE A 827 8.84 -16.61 -13.22
N ARG A 828 8.48 -15.69 -12.32
CA ARG A 828 9.02 -15.66 -10.95
C ARG A 828 7.95 -15.89 -9.91
N ALA A 829 8.28 -16.68 -8.90
CA ALA A 829 7.41 -16.87 -7.74
C ALA A 829 7.24 -15.57 -6.95
N ARG A 830 6.00 -15.25 -6.55
CA ARG A 830 5.76 -14.23 -5.54
C ARG A 830 6.38 -14.68 -4.22
N PHE A 831 7.01 -13.76 -3.49
CA PHE A 831 7.61 -14.04 -2.19
C PHE A 831 6.64 -14.76 -1.23
N MET A 832 7.17 -15.68 -0.41
CA MET A 832 6.47 -16.66 0.45
C MET A 832 5.54 -17.67 -0.24
N PHE A 833 5.35 -17.61 -1.56
CA PHE A 833 4.31 -18.38 -2.26
C PHE A 833 4.84 -19.15 -3.48
N GLY A 834 6.01 -19.80 -3.36
CA GLY A 834 6.65 -20.57 -4.42
C GLY A 834 5.76 -21.65 -5.06
N ASN A 835 5.02 -22.38 -4.23
CA ASN A 835 4.02 -23.35 -4.71
C ASN A 835 2.88 -22.70 -5.51
N ARG A 836 2.50 -21.44 -5.24
CA ARG A 836 1.41 -20.76 -5.97
C ARG A 836 1.80 -20.34 -7.39
N SER A 837 3.10 -20.39 -7.73
CA SER A 837 3.59 -20.33 -9.10
C SER A 837 3.88 -21.69 -9.73
N GLN A 838 3.84 -22.81 -8.99
CA GLN A 838 4.14 -24.15 -9.52
C GLN A 838 3.06 -24.61 -10.52
N GLY A 839 3.48 -25.27 -11.60
CA GLY A 839 2.58 -25.83 -12.61
C GLY A 839 2.15 -24.87 -13.70
N ILE A 840 2.77 -23.69 -13.81
CA ILE A 840 2.44 -22.68 -14.82
C ILE A 840 3.02 -23.05 -16.19
N ASN A 841 2.17 -22.94 -17.21
CA ASN A 841 2.53 -22.92 -18.62
C ASN A 841 2.14 -21.58 -19.28
N VAL A 842 2.79 -21.29 -20.41
CA VAL A 842 2.40 -20.20 -21.32
C VAL A 842 1.93 -20.78 -22.65
N TYR A 843 0.79 -20.28 -23.14
CA TYR A 843 0.16 -20.67 -24.39
C TYR A 843 0.08 -19.49 -25.37
N GLY A 844 0.28 -19.74 -26.65
CA GLY A 844 0.09 -18.77 -27.74
C GLY A 844 -1.19 -19.02 -28.52
N SER A 845 -1.84 -17.95 -28.98
CA SER A 845 -2.98 -18.01 -29.89
C SER A 845 -2.99 -16.84 -30.90
N ASN A 846 -3.69 -17.03 -32.01
CA ASN A 846 -3.94 -16.00 -33.04
C ASN A 846 -5.42 -15.61 -33.17
N ASP A 847 -6.33 -16.36 -32.53
CA ASP A 847 -7.79 -16.19 -32.59
C ASP A 847 -8.46 -16.12 -31.19
N ASN A 848 -7.68 -16.23 -30.11
CA ASN A 848 -8.11 -16.30 -28.70
C ASN A 848 -8.92 -17.57 -28.34
N ALA A 849 -8.90 -18.60 -29.20
CA ALA A 849 -9.68 -19.82 -29.04
C ALA A 849 -8.85 -21.11 -29.26
N GLY A 850 -8.07 -21.16 -30.34
CA GLY A 850 -7.06 -22.19 -30.58
C GLY A 850 -5.75 -21.84 -29.87
N TRP A 851 -5.36 -22.64 -28.88
CA TRP A 851 -4.19 -22.41 -28.04
C TRP A 851 -3.09 -23.46 -28.28
N THR A 852 -1.88 -23.01 -28.55
CA THR A 852 -0.66 -23.84 -28.65
C THR A 852 0.14 -23.71 -27.36
N LEU A 853 0.51 -24.83 -26.72
CA LEU A 853 1.46 -24.81 -25.61
C LEU A 853 2.81 -24.32 -26.12
N LEU A 854 3.42 -23.35 -25.44
CA LEU A 854 4.74 -22.81 -25.81
C LEU A 854 5.84 -23.23 -24.84
N THR A 855 5.59 -23.23 -23.54
CA THR A 855 6.58 -23.61 -22.53
C THR A 855 7.02 -25.06 -22.65
N SER A 856 8.34 -25.31 -22.66
CA SER A 856 8.94 -26.64 -22.77
C SER A 856 8.82 -27.52 -21.51
N ARG A 857 8.50 -26.90 -20.38
CA ARG A 857 8.15 -27.52 -19.10
C ARG A 857 7.27 -26.56 -18.30
N GLU A 858 6.65 -27.06 -17.24
CA GLU A 858 6.01 -26.21 -16.24
C GLU A 858 7.02 -25.61 -15.26
N THR A 859 6.64 -24.53 -14.59
CA THR A 859 7.33 -23.97 -13.43
C THR A 859 7.31 -24.93 -12.22
N THR A 860 8.28 -24.76 -11.34
CA THR A 860 8.49 -25.54 -10.12
C THR A 860 8.16 -24.71 -8.86
N ASP A 861 8.18 -25.34 -7.68
CA ASP A 861 8.25 -24.57 -6.44
C ASP A 861 9.69 -24.06 -6.25
N THR A 862 9.87 -22.75 -6.42
CA THR A 862 11.16 -22.07 -6.23
C THR A 862 11.35 -21.49 -4.84
N GLY A 863 10.48 -21.78 -3.86
CA GLY A 863 10.66 -21.33 -2.47
C GLY A 863 12.00 -21.78 -1.88
N GLY A 864 12.32 -23.08 -1.98
CA GLY A 864 13.63 -23.64 -1.63
C GLY A 864 14.79 -23.26 -2.58
N GLN A 865 14.53 -22.39 -3.56
CA GLN A 865 15.50 -21.83 -4.51
C GLN A 865 15.50 -20.29 -4.45
N ASN A 866 15.07 -19.70 -3.33
CA ASN A 866 15.02 -18.24 -3.12
C ASN A 866 14.19 -17.50 -4.20
N PHE A 867 13.05 -18.08 -4.57
CA PHE A 867 12.10 -17.49 -5.54
C PHE A 867 12.80 -17.10 -6.86
N ALA A 868 13.77 -17.90 -7.30
CA ALA A 868 14.57 -17.64 -8.49
C ALA A 868 13.71 -17.49 -9.76
N MET A 869 14.20 -16.66 -10.68
CA MET A 869 13.61 -16.40 -11.99
C MET A 869 13.68 -17.67 -12.87
N GLU A 870 12.56 -18.35 -13.10
CA GLU A 870 12.54 -19.49 -14.02
C GLU A 870 12.39 -19.02 -15.46
N VAL A 871 13.52 -18.96 -16.18
CA VAL A 871 13.52 -18.76 -17.64
C VAL A 871 13.25 -20.10 -18.31
N ILE A 872 12.00 -20.31 -18.74
CA ILE A 872 11.52 -21.54 -19.38
C ILE A 872 11.60 -21.40 -20.90
N PRO A 873 12.41 -22.22 -21.61
CA PRO A 873 12.49 -22.20 -23.07
C PRO A 873 11.15 -22.53 -23.73
N VAL A 874 10.95 -21.99 -24.93
CA VAL A 874 9.87 -22.38 -25.83
C VAL A 874 10.15 -23.75 -26.47
N LEU A 875 9.10 -24.52 -26.76
CA LEU A 875 9.18 -25.85 -27.37
C LEU A 875 9.87 -25.80 -28.76
N PRO A 876 10.77 -26.76 -29.06
CA PRO A 876 11.50 -26.77 -30.33
C PRO A 876 10.60 -26.72 -31.57
N GLY A 877 10.86 -25.76 -32.46
CA GLY A 877 10.07 -25.49 -33.66
C GLY A 877 8.96 -24.46 -33.47
N LEU A 878 8.73 -23.95 -32.25
CA LEU A 878 7.76 -22.88 -31.96
C LEU A 878 8.42 -21.51 -31.73
N GLU A 879 9.75 -21.42 -31.59
CA GLU A 879 10.49 -20.21 -31.18
C GLU A 879 10.40 -19.07 -32.20
N ASN A 880 10.14 -19.41 -33.47
CA ASN A 880 9.93 -18.46 -34.57
C ASN A 880 8.43 -18.26 -34.89
N GLN A 881 7.52 -18.95 -34.19
CA GLN A 881 6.08 -18.81 -34.43
C GLN A 881 5.54 -17.57 -33.74
N ARG A 882 4.57 -16.92 -34.39
CA ARG A 882 4.11 -15.57 -34.08
C ARG A 882 2.66 -15.61 -33.60
N TYR A 883 2.41 -15.14 -32.39
CA TYR A 883 1.10 -15.16 -31.72
C TYR A 883 0.65 -13.76 -31.30
N ARG A 884 -0.66 -13.50 -31.30
CA ARG A 884 -1.27 -12.24 -30.84
C ARG A 884 -1.59 -12.30 -29.35
N TYR A 885 -2.18 -13.41 -28.93
CA TYR A 885 -2.65 -13.62 -27.57
C TYR A 885 -1.72 -14.58 -26.85
N PHE A 886 -1.41 -14.29 -25.59
CA PHE A 886 -0.67 -15.18 -24.70
C PHE A 886 -1.50 -15.46 -23.45
N MET A 887 -1.66 -16.72 -23.07
CA MET A 887 -2.37 -17.13 -21.86
C MET A 887 -1.38 -17.78 -20.88
N VAL A 888 -1.38 -17.28 -19.65
CA VAL A 888 -0.62 -17.80 -18.51
C VAL A 888 -1.59 -18.49 -17.56
N ARG A 889 -1.36 -19.77 -17.27
CA ARG A 889 -2.24 -20.59 -16.42
C ARG A 889 -1.46 -21.66 -15.67
N VAL A 890 -1.97 -22.08 -14.51
CA VAL A 890 -1.53 -23.32 -13.84
C VAL A 890 -2.29 -24.49 -14.46
N ASP A 891 -1.57 -25.51 -14.93
CA ASP A 891 -2.12 -26.77 -15.42
C ASP A 891 -2.08 -27.86 -14.34
N HIS A 892 -0.90 -28.13 -13.78
CA HIS A 892 -0.72 -29.14 -12.72
C HIS A 892 -0.23 -28.46 -11.43
N PRO A 893 -1.14 -28.01 -10.54
CA PRO A 893 -0.73 -27.40 -9.28
C PRO A 893 0.07 -28.38 -8.41
N GLY A 894 0.96 -27.83 -7.59
CA GLY A 894 1.72 -28.57 -6.60
C GLY A 894 0.87 -29.09 -5.43
N PRO A 895 1.52 -29.66 -4.40
CA PRO A 895 0.84 -30.08 -3.18
C PRO A 895 0.08 -28.92 -2.50
N PRO A 896 -1.09 -29.16 -1.88
CA PRO A 896 -1.73 -28.18 -1.01
C PRO A 896 -0.83 -27.81 0.18
N THR A 897 -0.37 -26.56 0.23
CA THR A 897 0.41 -26.00 1.36
C THR A 897 -0.43 -25.09 2.26
N ASP A 898 -1.51 -24.51 1.75
CA ASP A 898 -2.41 -23.59 2.45
C ASP A 898 -3.89 -23.81 2.06
N PRO A 899 -4.87 -23.36 2.86
CA PRO A 899 -6.30 -23.65 2.63
C PRO A 899 -6.92 -23.09 1.35
N ALA A 900 -6.23 -22.21 0.62
CA ALA A 900 -6.69 -21.60 -0.62
C ALA A 900 -6.01 -22.18 -1.89
N TYR A 901 -5.03 -23.07 -1.74
CA TYR A 901 -4.29 -23.71 -2.84
C TYR A 901 -4.50 -25.25 -2.85
N PRO A 902 -4.80 -25.89 -3.99
CA PRO A 902 -5.02 -25.30 -5.32
C PRO A 902 -6.35 -24.54 -5.44
N GLY A 903 -6.38 -23.53 -6.32
CA GLY A 903 -7.53 -22.62 -6.50
C GLY A 903 -7.16 -21.15 -6.66
N ILE A 904 -5.85 -20.84 -6.57
CA ILE A 904 -5.21 -19.54 -6.81
C ILE A 904 -3.86 -19.75 -7.48
N SER A 905 -3.36 -18.74 -8.18
CA SER A 905 -1.96 -18.62 -8.57
C SER A 905 -1.39 -17.24 -8.22
N SER A 906 -0.08 -17.17 -8.01
CA SER A 906 0.64 -15.93 -7.69
C SER A 906 2.04 -16.00 -8.31
N TYR A 907 2.40 -14.98 -9.07
CA TYR A 907 3.74 -14.76 -9.61
C TYR A 907 4.07 -13.26 -9.55
N SER A 908 5.35 -12.93 -9.49
CA SER A 908 5.85 -11.56 -9.32
C SER A 908 6.49 -10.98 -10.58
N GLU A 909 7.05 -11.81 -11.47
CA GLU A 909 7.57 -11.36 -12.78
C GLU A 909 6.98 -12.21 -13.90
N LEU A 910 6.83 -11.61 -15.09
CA LEU A 910 6.50 -12.28 -16.33
C LEU A 910 7.28 -11.66 -17.51
N HIS A 911 8.42 -12.23 -17.86
CA HIS A 911 9.32 -11.70 -18.89
C HIS A 911 9.16 -12.42 -20.23
N PHE A 912 9.14 -11.64 -21.32
CA PHE A 912 9.02 -12.15 -22.70
C PHE A 912 10.37 -12.06 -23.43
N HIS A 913 11.15 -13.14 -23.42
CA HIS A 913 12.40 -13.21 -24.18
C HIS A 913 12.04 -13.49 -25.65
N GLY A 914 12.09 -12.44 -26.49
CA GLY A 914 11.57 -12.50 -27.85
C GLY A 914 11.53 -11.15 -28.54
N SER A 915 10.72 -11.05 -29.59
CA SER A 915 10.46 -9.81 -30.33
C SER A 915 8.99 -9.70 -30.74
N ARG A 916 8.45 -8.48 -30.61
CA ARG A 916 7.20 -8.06 -31.24
C ARG A 916 7.46 -7.67 -32.70
N PHE A 917 6.53 -8.03 -33.56
CA PHE A 917 6.52 -7.83 -35.00
C PHE A 917 5.28 -7.02 -35.38
N ASP A 918 5.46 -5.98 -36.19
CA ASP A 918 4.43 -5.07 -36.68
C ASP A 918 3.89 -5.56 -38.03
N LEU A 919 2.58 -5.62 -38.19
CA LEU A 919 1.90 -6.02 -39.41
C LEU A 919 1.97 -4.91 -40.47
N LEU A 920 2.81 -5.11 -41.49
CA LEU A 920 2.84 -4.24 -42.65
C LEU A 920 1.56 -4.41 -43.48
N ALA A 921 1.10 -3.32 -44.10
CA ALA A 921 -0.12 -3.24 -44.88
C ALA A 921 -0.30 -4.49 -45.80
N PRO A 922 -1.39 -5.28 -45.64
CA PRO A 922 -1.53 -6.56 -46.34
C PRO A 922 -1.48 -6.43 -47.86
N VAL A 923 -0.54 -7.13 -48.49
CA VAL A 923 -0.32 -7.08 -49.94
C VAL A 923 -1.35 -7.98 -50.63
N ASP A 924 -2.13 -7.42 -51.55
CA ASP A 924 -3.05 -8.21 -52.37
C ASP A 924 -2.28 -9.18 -53.29
N VAL A 925 -2.45 -10.48 -53.02
CA VAL A 925 -1.89 -11.58 -53.81
C VAL A 925 -3.00 -12.38 -54.50
N GLY A 926 -4.23 -11.84 -54.56
CA GLY A 926 -5.37 -12.45 -55.23
C GLY A 926 -5.11 -12.71 -56.72
N ALA A 927 -4.33 -11.86 -57.38
CA ALA A 927 -3.89 -12.05 -58.77
C ALA A 927 -2.85 -13.19 -58.94
N SER A 928 -2.19 -13.59 -57.86
CA SER A 928 -1.19 -14.68 -57.84
C SER A 928 -1.80 -16.06 -57.55
N VAL A 929 -3.11 -16.13 -57.29
CA VAL A 929 -3.82 -17.38 -56.98
C VAL A 929 -5.05 -17.60 -57.86
N ARG A 930 -5.36 -18.87 -58.13
CA ARG A 930 -6.69 -19.28 -58.58
C ARG A 930 -7.53 -19.64 -57.37
N MET A 931 -8.63 -18.93 -57.14
CA MET A 931 -9.58 -19.20 -56.06
C MET A 931 -10.90 -19.77 -56.60
N LEU A 932 -11.22 -21.00 -56.22
CA LEU A 932 -12.49 -21.69 -56.52
C LEU A 932 -13.32 -21.80 -55.24
N GLN A 933 -14.63 -21.68 -55.34
CA GLN A 933 -15.57 -21.72 -54.21
C GLN A 933 -16.63 -22.81 -54.45
N SER A 934 -16.96 -23.59 -53.42
CA SER A 934 -18.05 -24.58 -53.50
C SER A 934 -19.43 -23.93 -53.38
N GLY A 935 -20.47 -24.65 -53.78
CA GLY A 935 -21.82 -24.37 -53.27
C GLY A 935 -21.86 -24.50 -51.75
N LEU A 936 -22.72 -23.73 -51.09
CA LEU A 936 -22.94 -23.86 -49.64
C LEU A 936 -23.91 -25.01 -49.36
N THR A 937 -23.55 -25.85 -48.39
CA THR A 937 -24.42 -26.86 -47.79
C THR A 937 -24.98 -26.34 -46.47
N VAL A 938 -26.19 -26.76 -46.07
CA VAL A 938 -26.79 -26.35 -44.79
C VAL A 938 -26.95 -27.55 -43.86
N ASN A 939 -26.36 -27.48 -42.67
CA ASN A 939 -26.62 -28.46 -41.62
C ASN A 939 -27.97 -28.11 -40.97
N ARG A 940 -28.98 -28.96 -41.18
CA ARG A 940 -30.35 -28.72 -40.70
C ARG A 940 -30.51 -28.77 -39.18
N PHE A 941 -29.57 -29.36 -38.45
CA PHE A 941 -29.60 -29.40 -36.97
C PHE A 941 -29.02 -28.12 -36.37
N THR A 942 -27.85 -27.67 -36.84
CA THR A 942 -27.17 -26.48 -36.31
C THR A 942 -27.57 -25.17 -37.01
N GLN A 943 -28.33 -25.27 -38.10
CA GLN A 943 -28.70 -24.17 -39.02
C GLN A 943 -27.50 -23.37 -39.59
N LYS A 944 -26.30 -23.95 -39.52
CA LYS A 944 -25.08 -23.37 -40.11
C LYS A 944 -24.96 -23.71 -41.58
N TYR A 945 -24.45 -22.76 -42.36
CA TYR A 945 -24.17 -22.92 -43.78
C TYR A 945 -22.66 -23.10 -43.96
N SER A 946 -22.22 -24.19 -44.56
CA SER A 946 -20.80 -24.50 -44.76
C SER A 946 -20.48 -24.80 -46.23
N GLY A 947 -19.37 -24.24 -46.71
CA GLY A 947 -18.76 -24.57 -48.00
C GLY A 947 -17.25 -24.42 -47.93
N THR A 948 -16.56 -24.51 -49.06
CA THR A 948 -15.11 -24.40 -49.12
C THR A 948 -14.62 -23.37 -50.14
N VAL A 949 -13.42 -22.84 -49.90
CA VAL A 949 -12.65 -22.05 -50.86
C VAL A 949 -11.30 -22.73 -51.07
N SER A 950 -11.08 -23.26 -52.27
CA SER A 950 -9.81 -23.82 -52.72
C SER A 950 -8.95 -22.74 -53.37
N ILE A 951 -7.73 -22.58 -52.88
CA ILE A 951 -6.77 -21.54 -53.26
C ILE A 951 -5.55 -22.27 -53.84
N THR A 952 -5.08 -21.88 -55.02
CA THR A 952 -3.88 -22.47 -55.66
C THR A 952 -2.94 -21.37 -56.14
N ASN A 953 -1.66 -21.40 -55.78
CA ASN A 953 -0.64 -20.51 -56.33
C ASN A 953 -0.42 -20.83 -57.81
N ILE A 954 -0.61 -19.84 -58.69
CA ILE A 954 -0.45 -19.97 -60.14
C ILE A 954 0.84 -19.31 -60.67
N THR A 955 1.71 -18.86 -59.79
CA THR A 955 2.99 -18.21 -60.12
C THR A 955 4.19 -19.16 -59.96
N GLN A 956 5.36 -18.73 -60.45
CA GLN A 956 6.64 -19.44 -60.30
C GLN A 956 7.39 -19.04 -59.01
N GLN A 957 6.78 -18.26 -58.11
CA GLN A 957 7.37 -17.86 -56.83
C GLN A 957 6.52 -18.39 -55.67
N ALA A 958 7.14 -18.68 -54.52
CA ALA A 958 6.41 -19.02 -53.31
C ALA A 958 5.70 -17.77 -52.75
N LEU A 959 4.40 -17.87 -52.48
CA LEU A 959 3.66 -16.83 -51.79
C LEU A 959 3.90 -16.97 -50.28
N LYS A 960 4.92 -16.26 -49.78
CA LYS A 960 5.20 -16.14 -48.34
C LYS A 960 3.99 -15.54 -47.61
N GLY A 961 3.69 -16.08 -46.43
CA GLY A 961 2.59 -15.65 -45.58
C GLY A 961 3.03 -15.04 -44.23
N PRO A 962 2.11 -14.94 -43.25
CA PRO A 962 0.76 -15.51 -43.26
C PRO A 962 -0.12 -14.95 -44.39
N LEU A 963 -0.93 -15.84 -44.96
CA LEU A 963 -1.89 -15.52 -46.01
C LEU A 963 -3.29 -15.49 -45.39
N HIS A 964 -4.09 -14.48 -45.71
CA HIS A 964 -5.45 -14.32 -45.19
C HIS A 964 -6.46 -14.22 -46.33
N LEU A 965 -7.46 -15.11 -46.32
CA LEU A 965 -8.65 -15.00 -47.16
C LEU A 965 -9.63 -14.02 -46.49
N ARG A 966 -9.67 -12.76 -46.93
CA ARG A 966 -10.68 -11.76 -46.53
C ARG A 966 -11.99 -12.01 -47.29
N LEU A 967 -13.12 -12.01 -46.57
CA LEU A 967 -14.47 -12.15 -47.13
C LEU A 967 -15.13 -10.77 -47.23
N GLU A 968 -14.64 -9.96 -48.19
CA GLU A 968 -15.12 -8.60 -48.43
C GLU A 968 -16.61 -8.57 -48.80
N ASN A 969 -17.33 -7.53 -48.39
CA ASN A 969 -18.76 -7.36 -48.70
C ASN A 969 -19.65 -8.57 -48.32
N LEU A 970 -19.34 -9.25 -47.20
CA LEU A 970 -20.18 -10.30 -46.65
C LEU A 970 -21.60 -9.76 -46.38
N THR A 971 -22.62 -10.53 -46.79
CA THR A 971 -24.03 -10.14 -46.67
C THR A 971 -24.41 -9.68 -45.25
N ALA A 972 -25.03 -8.50 -45.14
CA ALA A 972 -25.44 -7.94 -43.86
C ALA A 972 -26.35 -8.90 -43.07
N GLY A 973 -26.04 -9.10 -41.78
CA GLY A 973 -26.72 -10.07 -40.91
C GLY A 973 -26.22 -11.52 -41.06
N VAL A 974 -25.18 -11.77 -41.85
CA VAL A 974 -24.45 -13.05 -41.91
C VAL A 974 -23.10 -12.90 -41.20
N THR A 975 -22.76 -13.88 -40.36
CA THR A 975 -21.48 -13.92 -39.63
C THR A 975 -20.65 -15.11 -40.10
N LEU A 976 -19.34 -14.91 -40.32
CA LEU A 976 -18.39 -16.00 -40.53
C LEU A 976 -17.96 -16.57 -39.16
N ASP A 977 -18.48 -17.74 -38.81
CA ASP A 977 -18.31 -18.34 -37.47
C ASP A 977 -16.88 -18.82 -37.20
N ASN A 978 -16.13 -19.15 -38.26
CA ASN A 978 -14.77 -19.67 -38.18
C ASN A 978 -13.73 -18.68 -38.73
N ALA A 979 -14.00 -17.37 -38.58
CA ALA A 979 -13.01 -16.33 -38.84
C ALA A 979 -11.82 -16.45 -37.88
N THR A 980 -10.60 -16.27 -38.38
CA THR A 980 -9.40 -16.11 -37.54
C THR A 980 -9.29 -14.69 -36.97
N GLY A 981 -10.01 -13.74 -37.58
CA GLY A 981 -10.11 -12.36 -37.11
C GLY A 981 -11.00 -11.51 -38.01
N VAL A 982 -11.03 -10.21 -37.72
CA VAL A 982 -11.71 -9.18 -38.49
C VAL A 982 -10.71 -8.04 -38.72
N ASP A 983 -10.68 -7.50 -39.92
CA ASP A 983 -9.71 -6.51 -40.42
C ASP A 983 -10.48 -5.47 -41.26
N ASP A 984 -10.44 -4.18 -40.90
CA ASP A 984 -11.36 -3.11 -41.37
C ASP A 984 -12.86 -3.50 -41.35
N GLY A 985 -13.30 -4.29 -40.36
CA GLY A 985 -14.67 -4.83 -40.33
C GLY A 985 -14.94 -5.99 -41.30
N VAL A 986 -13.94 -6.42 -42.08
CA VAL A 986 -14.01 -7.57 -42.98
C VAL A 986 -13.51 -8.84 -42.26
N PRO A 987 -14.32 -9.89 -42.10
CA PRO A 987 -13.87 -11.14 -41.50
C PRO A 987 -12.90 -11.90 -42.43
N TYR A 988 -11.90 -12.56 -41.86
CA TYR A 988 -10.89 -13.31 -42.62
C TYR A 988 -10.58 -14.68 -42.02
N ILE A 989 -10.03 -15.57 -42.84
CA ILE A 989 -9.47 -16.88 -42.43
C ILE A 989 -7.99 -16.90 -42.80
N THR A 990 -7.12 -17.17 -41.83
CA THR A 990 -5.70 -17.41 -42.07
C THR A 990 -5.49 -18.80 -42.68
N LEU A 991 -4.67 -18.88 -43.72
CA LEU A 991 -4.31 -20.17 -44.32
C LEU A 991 -3.42 -20.97 -43.34
N PRO A 992 -3.63 -22.28 -43.19
CA PRO A 992 -2.86 -23.11 -42.24
C PRO A 992 -1.41 -23.36 -42.68
N ALA A 993 -1.03 -22.94 -43.89
CA ALA A 993 0.34 -23.00 -44.39
C ALA A 993 0.97 -21.59 -44.35
N GLY A 994 2.16 -21.49 -43.76
CA GLY A 994 2.93 -20.24 -43.70
C GLY A 994 3.43 -19.73 -45.05
N GLU A 995 3.37 -20.55 -46.10
CA GLU A 995 3.57 -20.17 -47.49
C GLU A 995 2.75 -21.07 -48.44
N LEU A 996 2.58 -20.63 -49.69
CA LEU A 996 2.15 -21.50 -50.80
C LEU A 996 3.25 -21.54 -51.86
N ALA A 997 3.93 -22.68 -52.00
CA ALA A 997 4.90 -22.93 -53.05
C ALA A 997 4.27 -22.88 -54.47
N PRO A 998 5.06 -22.71 -55.55
CA PRO A 998 4.54 -22.73 -56.92
C PRO A 998 3.66 -23.96 -57.22
N GLY A 999 2.45 -23.73 -57.72
CA GLY A 999 1.47 -24.79 -57.99
C GLY A 999 0.80 -25.43 -56.76
N GLN A 1000 1.25 -25.13 -55.53
CA GLN A 1000 0.64 -25.65 -54.31
C GLN A 1000 -0.76 -25.07 -54.11
N GLY A 1001 -1.68 -25.88 -53.57
CA GLY A 1001 -3.00 -25.43 -53.17
C GLY A 1001 -3.40 -25.88 -51.77
N VAL A 1002 -4.32 -25.11 -51.18
CA VAL A 1002 -4.96 -25.37 -49.89
C VAL A 1002 -6.47 -25.18 -50.04
N THR A 1003 -7.28 -25.86 -49.23
CA THR A 1003 -8.73 -25.68 -49.21
C THR A 1003 -9.17 -25.30 -47.80
N LEU A 1004 -9.83 -24.16 -47.67
CA LEU A 1004 -10.37 -23.64 -46.41
C LEU A 1004 -11.87 -23.93 -46.34
N THR A 1005 -12.38 -24.28 -45.17
CA THR A 1005 -13.82 -24.31 -44.89
C THR A 1005 -14.29 -22.91 -44.50
N THR A 1006 -15.46 -22.50 -45.00
CA THR A 1006 -16.17 -21.29 -44.57
C THR A 1006 -17.52 -21.71 -43.98
N THR A 1007 -17.80 -21.33 -42.74
CA THR A 1007 -19.01 -21.69 -41.99
C THR A 1007 -19.70 -20.43 -41.47
N PHE A 1008 -21.01 -20.32 -41.70
CA PHE A 1008 -21.76 -19.09 -41.49
C PHE A 1008 -23.00 -19.26 -40.60
N SER A 1009 -23.21 -18.30 -39.71
CA SER A 1009 -24.51 -17.97 -39.13
C SER A 1009 -25.29 -17.08 -40.08
N ASN A 1010 -26.54 -17.45 -40.39
CA ASN A 1010 -27.43 -16.68 -41.26
C ASN A 1010 -28.88 -16.70 -40.72
N PRO A 1011 -29.16 -16.01 -39.60
CA PRO A 1011 -30.47 -16.04 -38.94
C PRO A 1011 -31.60 -15.47 -39.81
N SER A 1012 -31.31 -14.51 -40.70
CA SER A 1012 -32.26 -13.92 -41.63
C SER A 1012 -32.56 -14.80 -42.86
N ARG A 1013 -31.80 -15.88 -43.06
CA ARG A 1013 -31.85 -16.75 -44.25
C ARG A 1013 -31.63 -15.99 -45.57
N ALA A 1014 -30.86 -14.90 -45.53
CA ALA A 1014 -30.48 -14.13 -46.70
C ALA A 1014 -29.62 -14.95 -47.67
N ALA A 1015 -29.51 -14.51 -48.93
CA ALA A 1015 -28.56 -15.10 -49.87
C ALA A 1015 -27.12 -14.75 -49.45
N ILE A 1016 -26.35 -15.75 -49.01
CA ILE A 1016 -24.97 -15.54 -48.54
C ILE A 1016 -24.05 -15.28 -49.74
N GLY A 1017 -23.58 -14.05 -49.87
CA GLY A 1017 -22.57 -13.62 -50.82
C GLY A 1017 -21.39 -12.95 -50.11
N TYR A 1018 -20.21 -13.05 -50.73
CA TYR A 1018 -18.98 -12.37 -50.32
C TYR A 1018 -18.00 -12.32 -51.50
N GLY A 1019 -17.20 -11.25 -51.57
CA GLY A 1019 -15.97 -11.19 -52.35
C GLY A 1019 -14.88 -12.05 -51.71
N ARG A 1020 -13.98 -12.59 -52.52
CA ARG A 1020 -12.86 -13.44 -52.07
C ARG A 1020 -11.55 -12.79 -52.43
N ARG A 1021 -10.80 -12.35 -51.42
CA ARG A 1021 -9.51 -11.67 -51.60
C ARG A 1021 -8.45 -12.37 -50.77
N LEU A 1022 -7.30 -12.66 -51.37
CA LEU A 1022 -6.16 -13.24 -50.66
C LEU A 1022 -5.11 -12.16 -50.45
N VAL A 1023 -4.79 -11.86 -49.20
CA VAL A 1023 -3.72 -10.92 -48.85
C VAL A 1023 -2.57 -11.66 -48.18
N SER A 1024 -1.33 -11.25 -48.51
CA SER A 1024 -0.10 -11.64 -47.83
C SER A 1024 0.21 -10.58 -46.76
N ALA A 1025 0.10 -11.00 -45.51
CA ALA A 1025 0.58 -10.24 -44.38
C ALA A 1025 2.10 -10.40 -44.28
N LYS A 1026 2.82 -9.29 -44.35
CA LYS A 1026 4.26 -9.22 -44.06
C LYS A 1026 4.47 -8.55 -42.71
N TYR A 1027 5.55 -8.87 -42.01
CA TYR A 1027 5.92 -8.17 -40.79
C TYR A 1027 7.18 -7.32 -40.97
N GLN A 1028 7.24 -6.23 -40.21
CA GLN A 1028 8.45 -5.41 -40.08
C GLN A 1028 9.59 -6.26 -39.49
N GLY A 1029 10.69 -6.39 -40.24
CA GLY A 1029 11.83 -7.24 -39.88
C GLY A 1029 11.86 -8.62 -40.55
N ASP A 1030 10.87 -8.98 -41.38
CA ASP A 1030 10.97 -10.17 -42.23
C ASP A 1030 12.08 -10.01 -43.30
N PRO A 1031 12.88 -11.07 -43.58
CA PRO A 1031 13.78 -11.10 -44.73
C PRO A 1031 12.97 -10.96 -46.04
N GLN A 1032 13.35 -9.97 -46.87
CA GLN A 1032 12.60 -9.62 -48.09
C GLN A 1032 12.42 -10.81 -49.06
#